data_AF-A0A6A5FW66-F1
#
_entry.id   AF-A0A6A5FW66-F1
#
_cell.length_a   1.000
_cell.length_b   1.000
_cell.length_c   1.000
_cell.angle_alpha   90.00
_cell.angle_beta   90.00
_cell.angle_gamma   90.00
#
_symmetry.space_group_name_H-M   'P 1'
#
loop_
_entity.id
_entity.type
_entity.pdbx_description
1 polymer ?
#
loop_
_entity_poly.entity_id
_entity_poly.type
_entity_poly.pdbx_seq_one_letter_code
_entity_poly.pdbx_strand_id
1 'polypeptide(L)'
;MRLSTNQLINATAIFLFLLAEVVRSDLVSSSSSDIRFRRYYRNSRRVSRSATAKKERIWPEGIIPFVIATNFSGEHQHLFLRAMRHWENYTCVSFVPRQAHHKHYITFTVDKCGCCSYVGRRGEGPQAISIGKNCDKFGIVVHELGHVVGFWHEHTRPDRDMYVDIFYKSIQTGQDYNFDKSKPEEVDSLGEPYDFSSIMHYARDTFSRGAFFDTILPKPNSGFRLEIGQRVQLSDGDIRQTKKLYKCAECGGTLMQESGNLAIQHAGTCIWHIISPQGHTIFLNVTGSTLPSPTSTCNNEQENVITVRDGVSISSPLLGETEIDSCKQGCCISDKICGGSSLFRTIASSGNRITIQVKSTNPTPLIPFATYYAICGGPIYANEGVIHSPKYPESYPPNSDCQWTIHVDENNQVAIEFVYFHLEQHKECIYDRLVMTEGISKISKKQGKDGSETFCGLIEKKTIVSKTNQISLRFISDNSVQKSGFELRFSKELNECATDKNICHHYCVNTVGGFKCACRVGYSLSSNGFSCDSTCGGYLKASNGSIASPNFPEMYPNSKTCIWEIEAPEGYHIFINFTKFTVEGMKTECAYDYVKIGDSEKLCGEYDTPLLFTTPRNRVRIEFSSDSSVERDGFFAHFIADFDECQNANAGCEHVCQNRLGSYVCTCNPGYILAEDKHNCKEGSCFFEVNAPAGDIHSPNYPNDYPKGQNCSWHFVTTPGHRLMLTFSNFQVEEHAHCKYDAVSVFDGGDDSALLSGVFCGLAPPPLILSSSNELYLTFSSDASVSRRGFQAHYTSVCGGRLTAESTPGHIYSHATFSDSKYGKNQDCSWSVRAKSSTRGVRIQFSTFNVESEEGCQYDYVEVYDGAEATQESLVGRFCGDTAPEIITSTGPELLLIMHTDNAEEEKGFVAEYRESSRSSTAKRTYVSRTRHHNPLEEPIHDRRRE
;
A
#
# COMPACT_ATOMS: atom_id res chain seq x y z
N MET A 1 48.64 25.54 56.82
CA MET A 1 50.11 25.47 56.68
C MET A 1 50.36 24.90 55.30
N ARG A 2 50.77 25.75 54.33
CA ARG A 2 52.18 26.00 53.96
C ARG A 2 52.80 24.70 53.41
N LEU A 3 53.34 24.60 52.19
CA LEU A 3 54.03 25.51 51.27
C LEU A 3 54.34 24.61 50.04
N SER A 4 54.71 25.01 48.83
CA SER A 4 54.65 26.23 48.03
C SER A 4 55.46 25.93 46.76
N THR A 5 55.08 26.54 45.62
CA THR A 5 55.96 27.12 44.57
C THR A 5 56.93 26.17 43.81
N ASN A 6 57.13 26.22 42.49
CA ASN A 6 57.07 27.34 41.54
C ASN A 6 57.09 26.84 40.07
N GLN A 7 56.37 27.58 39.23
CA GLN A 7 56.65 28.05 37.86
C GLN A 7 57.28 27.14 36.79
N LEU A 8 56.54 26.96 35.69
CA LEU A 8 57.01 27.36 34.35
C LEU A 8 55.84 27.72 33.42
N ILE A 9 56.15 28.58 32.45
CA ILE A 9 55.31 29.50 31.67
C ILE A 9 55.06 28.97 30.24
N ASN A 10 53.83 29.15 29.71
CA ASN A 10 53.42 29.69 28.39
C ASN A 10 52.00 29.18 28.04
N ALA A 11 50.93 30.00 28.13
CA ALA A 11 50.43 30.99 27.15
C ALA A 11 50.00 30.30 25.83
N THR A 12 48.73 30.24 25.42
CA THR A 12 47.72 31.30 25.15
C THR A 12 46.34 30.61 24.92
N ALA A 13 45.13 31.12 25.16
CA ALA A 13 44.58 32.39 25.59
C ALA A 13 43.13 32.14 26.09
N ILE A 14 42.77 32.74 27.22
CA ILE A 14 41.39 32.97 27.70
C ILE A 14 41.34 34.46 28.01
N PHE A 15 40.27 35.14 27.61
CA PHE A 15 39.66 36.32 28.25
C PHE A 15 38.38 36.59 27.42
N LEU A 16 37.19 36.75 27.96
CA LEU A 16 36.75 36.98 29.33
C LEU A 16 35.22 36.78 29.35
N PHE A 17 34.71 36.29 30.47
CA PHE A 17 33.32 36.42 30.89
C PHE A 17 33.33 37.12 32.26
N LEU A 18 32.16 37.65 32.66
CA LEU A 18 31.76 38.32 33.92
C LEU A 18 31.63 39.85 33.73
N LEU A 19 30.57 40.55 34.15
CA LEU A 19 29.29 40.25 34.82
C LEU A 19 28.41 41.53 34.73
N ALA A 20 27.08 41.32 34.80
CA ALA A 20 25.95 42.14 35.30
C ALA A 20 26.27 43.49 36.02
N GLU A 21 25.49 44.58 36.01
CA GLU A 21 24.02 44.82 36.03
C GLU A 21 23.76 46.36 35.91
N VAL A 22 22.48 46.83 35.86
CA VAL A 22 21.94 48.20 36.20
C VAL A 22 21.31 49.07 35.05
N VAL A 23 19.95 49.12 35.06
CA VAL A 23 18.99 50.27 35.04
C VAL A 23 18.65 51.13 33.77
N ARG A 24 17.33 51.09 33.44
CA ARG A 24 16.33 52.11 32.93
C ARG A 24 16.49 52.95 31.64
N SER A 25 15.42 52.85 30.83
CA SER A 25 14.60 53.86 30.09
C SER A 25 15.28 54.94 29.21
N ASP A 26 15.02 54.97 27.88
CA ASP A 26 13.92 55.73 27.22
C ASP A 26 14.01 55.79 25.67
N LEU A 27 12.82 55.83 25.03
CA LEU A 27 12.40 56.50 23.76
C LEU A 27 12.78 56.01 22.32
N VAL A 28 11.74 55.46 21.64
CA VAL A 28 11.06 55.86 20.36
C VAL A 28 11.58 55.47 18.93
N SER A 29 10.66 54.76 18.21
CA SER A 29 10.34 54.62 16.75
C SER A 29 11.39 54.01 15.80
N SER A 30 11.08 53.24 14.74
CA SER A 30 9.86 52.94 13.98
C SER A 30 9.97 51.55 13.28
N SER A 31 8.87 51.09 12.70
CA SER A 31 8.53 49.76 12.16
C SER A 31 9.42 49.14 11.05
N SER A 32 9.77 47.86 11.24
CA SER A 32 9.92 46.83 10.19
C SER A 32 9.57 45.46 10.77
N SER A 33 8.70 44.69 10.09
CA SER A 33 8.18 43.40 10.56
C SER A 33 9.19 42.27 10.36
N ASP A 34 9.95 41.98 11.42
CA ASP A 34 10.98 40.95 11.47
C ASP A 34 10.46 39.51 11.63
N ILE A 35 11.13 38.62 10.91
CA ILE A 35 11.07 37.16 10.97
C ILE A 35 11.46 36.69 12.38
N ARG A 36 10.53 36.04 13.10
CA ARG A 36 10.79 35.51 14.45
C ARG A 36 11.60 34.21 14.41
N PHE A 37 12.92 34.31 14.52
CA PHE A 37 13.78 33.17 14.92
C PHE A 37 13.76 33.02 16.45
N ARG A 38 13.10 31.98 16.97
CA ARG A 38 13.13 31.66 18.40
C ARG A 38 14.38 30.84 18.72
N ARG A 39 15.51 31.50 18.89
CA ARG A 39 16.80 30.89 19.29
C ARG A 39 16.81 30.67 20.82
N TYR A 40 16.53 29.45 21.27
CA TYR A 40 16.81 29.03 22.64
C TYR A 40 18.19 28.35 22.69
N TYR A 41 19.22 29.09 23.08
CA TYR A 41 20.47 28.51 23.58
C TYR A 41 20.23 28.04 25.02
N ARG A 42 20.28 26.73 25.25
CA ARG A 42 20.47 26.17 26.59
C ARG A 42 21.36 24.94 26.52
N ASN A 43 22.51 25.07 27.16
CA ASN A 43 23.53 24.06 27.32
C ASN A 43 23.06 23.06 28.39
N SER A 44 22.69 21.85 27.97
CA SER A 44 22.49 20.67 28.81
C SER A 44 22.68 19.48 27.88
N ARG A 45 23.53 18.51 28.26
CA ARG A 45 23.72 17.26 27.51
C ARG A 45 22.34 16.67 27.19
N ARG A 46 21.91 16.77 25.93
CA ARG A 46 20.63 16.26 25.46
C ARG A 46 20.78 14.76 25.24
N VAL A 47 19.97 13.98 25.94
CA VAL A 47 19.83 12.56 25.69
C VAL A 47 19.01 12.41 24.39
N SER A 48 19.53 11.62 23.46
CA SER A 48 18.93 11.19 22.17
C SER A 48 17.61 10.41 22.43
N ARG A 49 16.46 10.75 21.78
CA ARG A 49 15.14 10.12 22.09
C ARG A 49 14.15 9.74 20.93
N SER A 50 13.82 8.45 20.64
CA SER A 50 12.87 7.95 19.57
C SER A 50 11.78 6.90 19.94
N ALA A 51 12.01 5.94 20.84
CA ALA A 51 11.03 4.91 21.26
C ALA A 51 10.24 5.33 22.53
N THR A 52 9.20 4.63 22.97
CA THR A 52 8.46 5.03 24.20
C THR A 52 9.34 5.00 25.45
N ALA A 53 9.36 6.09 26.22
CA ALA A 53 10.05 6.15 27.52
C ALA A 53 9.24 5.52 28.67
N LYS A 54 7.93 5.32 28.46
CA LYS A 54 6.98 4.79 29.46
C LYS A 54 7.02 3.28 29.50
N LYS A 55 7.36 2.71 30.67
CA LYS A 55 7.47 1.25 30.88
C LYS A 55 6.12 0.54 30.79
N GLU A 56 5.04 1.22 31.17
CA GLU A 56 3.67 0.70 31.12
C GLU A 56 3.19 0.42 29.68
N ARG A 57 3.78 1.12 28.69
CA ARG A 57 3.52 0.96 27.26
C ARG A 57 4.32 -0.16 26.60
N ILE A 58 5.25 -0.77 27.30
CA ILE A 58 6.02 -1.91 26.78
C ILE A 58 5.18 -3.17 26.95
N TRP A 59 5.09 -3.99 25.90
CA TRP A 59 4.41 -5.28 25.97
C TRP A 59 5.20 -6.26 26.87
N PRO A 60 4.58 -6.89 27.86
CA PRO A 60 5.26 -7.87 28.71
C PRO A 60 5.88 -8.99 27.89
N GLU A 61 7.14 -9.31 28.17
CA GLU A 61 7.93 -10.35 27.46
C GLU A 61 8.04 -10.12 25.94
N GLY A 62 7.66 -8.95 25.41
CA GLY A 62 7.60 -8.70 23.97
C GLY A 62 6.48 -9.46 23.25
N ILE A 63 5.48 -9.96 23.97
CA ILE A 63 4.36 -10.72 23.39
C ILE A 63 3.21 -9.77 23.08
N ILE A 64 2.78 -9.74 21.82
CA ILE A 64 1.72 -8.88 21.31
C ILE A 64 0.57 -9.76 20.79
N PRO A 65 -0.49 -9.97 21.58
CA PRO A 65 -1.64 -10.74 21.12
C PRO A 65 -2.47 -9.94 20.11
N PHE A 66 -3.00 -10.60 19.08
CA PHE A 66 -3.78 -9.94 18.02
C PHE A 66 -5.10 -10.64 17.69
N VAL A 67 -6.02 -9.86 17.12
CA VAL A 67 -7.27 -10.30 16.49
C VAL A 67 -7.41 -9.54 15.16
N ILE A 68 -7.87 -10.22 14.11
CA ILE A 68 -8.21 -9.58 12.83
C ILE A 68 -9.73 -9.58 12.69
N ALA A 69 -10.32 -8.40 12.43
CA ALA A 69 -11.76 -8.28 12.25
C ALA A 69 -12.23 -9.03 10.99
N THR A 70 -13.47 -9.54 11.03
CA THR A 70 -14.06 -10.39 9.98
C THR A 70 -14.35 -9.66 8.67
N ASN A 71 -14.27 -8.33 8.65
CA ASN A 71 -14.45 -7.49 7.47
C ASN A 71 -13.23 -7.48 6.53
N PHE A 72 -12.09 -8.03 6.96
CA PHE A 72 -10.89 -8.15 6.13
C PHE A 72 -10.86 -9.47 5.35
N SER A 73 -10.54 -9.38 4.06
CA SER A 73 -10.37 -10.54 3.18
C SER A 73 -9.14 -11.39 3.56
N GLY A 74 -9.06 -12.61 3.03
CA GLY A 74 -7.89 -13.48 3.21
C GLY A 74 -6.57 -12.83 2.76
N GLU A 75 -6.60 -12.00 1.71
CA GLU A 75 -5.41 -11.28 1.23
C GLU A 75 -4.91 -10.25 2.26
N HIS A 76 -5.83 -9.54 2.92
CA HIS A 76 -5.47 -8.63 4.00
C HIS A 76 -4.89 -9.39 5.20
N GLN A 77 -5.47 -10.54 5.56
CA GLN A 77 -4.97 -11.38 6.64
C GLN A 77 -3.54 -11.87 6.35
N HIS A 78 -3.28 -12.35 5.14
CA HIS A 78 -1.94 -12.70 4.66
C HIS A 78 -0.96 -11.53 4.80
N LEU A 79 -1.33 -10.34 4.34
CA LEU A 79 -0.51 -9.13 4.44
C LEU A 79 -0.15 -8.78 5.89
N PHE A 80 -1.13 -8.83 6.80
CA PHE A 80 -0.93 -8.50 8.22
C PHE A 80 -0.02 -9.52 8.89
N LEU A 81 -0.23 -10.82 8.63
CA LEU A 81 0.64 -11.88 9.11
C LEU A 81 2.08 -11.71 8.59
N ARG A 82 2.25 -11.33 7.32
CA ARG A 82 3.55 -11.08 6.72
C ARG A 82 4.26 -9.88 7.36
N ALA A 83 3.55 -8.79 7.61
CA ALA A 83 4.10 -7.62 8.29
C ALA A 83 4.50 -7.93 9.75
N MET A 84 3.68 -8.70 10.48
CA MET A 84 4.03 -9.19 11.82
C MET A 84 5.27 -10.12 11.78
N ARG A 85 5.33 -11.03 10.81
CA ARG A 85 6.46 -11.94 10.57
C ARG A 85 7.76 -11.18 10.35
N HIS A 86 7.71 -10.08 9.62
CA HIS A 86 8.85 -9.20 9.37
C HIS A 86 9.45 -8.68 10.69
N TRP A 87 8.63 -8.22 11.63
CA TRP A 87 9.10 -7.82 12.96
C TRP A 87 9.67 -8.98 13.78
N GLU A 88 9.05 -10.17 13.75
CA GLU A 88 9.54 -11.36 14.48
C GLU A 88 10.89 -11.88 13.96
N ASN A 89 11.17 -11.69 12.66
CA ASN A 89 12.39 -12.19 12.03
C ASN A 89 13.64 -11.41 12.48
N TYR A 90 13.50 -10.09 12.67
CA TYR A 90 14.63 -9.22 13.01
C TYR A 90 14.72 -8.88 14.50
N THR A 91 13.65 -9.09 15.27
CA THR A 91 13.57 -8.71 16.70
C THR A 91 13.15 -9.90 17.58
N CYS A 92 13.08 -9.71 18.90
CA CYS A 92 12.52 -10.71 19.81
C CYS A 92 11.04 -10.48 20.14
N VAL A 93 10.39 -9.50 19.51
CA VAL A 93 8.95 -9.28 19.66
C VAL A 93 8.21 -10.41 18.94
N SER A 94 7.16 -10.94 19.57
CA SER A 94 6.37 -12.05 19.05
C SER A 94 4.90 -11.68 18.96
N PHE A 95 4.28 -11.98 17.80
CA PHE A 95 2.87 -11.78 17.57
C PHE A 95 2.12 -13.10 17.68
N VAL A 96 1.10 -13.14 18.52
CA VAL A 96 0.36 -14.37 18.82
C VAL A 96 -1.14 -14.19 18.64
N PRO A 97 -1.87 -15.19 18.11
CA PRO A 97 -3.32 -15.15 18.14
C PRO A 97 -3.83 -14.99 19.58
N ARG A 98 -4.87 -14.15 19.75
CA ARG A 98 -5.46 -13.94 21.07
C ARG A 98 -6.00 -15.25 21.66
N GLN A 99 -5.79 -15.43 22.96
CA GLN A 99 -6.34 -16.52 23.77
C GLN A 99 -7.16 -15.92 24.91
N ALA A 100 -8.00 -16.73 25.59
CA ALA A 100 -8.89 -16.26 26.64
C ALA A 100 -8.18 -15.54 27.81
N HIS A 101 -6.94 -15.92 28.12
CA HIS A 101 -6.15 -15.31 29.19
C HIS A 101 -5.50 -13.95 28.80
N HIS A 102 -5.43 -13.62 27.51
CA HIS A 102 -4.87 -12.36 27.02
C HIS A 102 -5.84 -11.20 27.26
N LYS A 103 -5.60 -10.43 28.33
CA LYS A 103 -6.40 -9.24 28.69
C LYS A 103 -6.19 -8.05 27.76
N HIS A 104 -4.96 -7.84 27.27
CA HIS A 104 -4.59 -6.73 26.39
C HIS A 104 -4.13 -7.27 25.05
N TYR A 105 -4.63 -6.71 23.95
CA TYR A 105 -4.37 -7.21 22.60
C TYR A 105 -4.68 -6.14 21.57
N ILE A 106 -4.10 -6.27 20.37
CA ILE A 106 -4.41 -5.42 19.23
C ILE A 106 -5.55 -6.01 18.39
N THR A 107 -6.36 -5.14 17.81
CA THR A 107 -7.44 -5.53 16.88
C THR A 107 -7.26 -4.78 15.58
N PHE A 108 -7.00 -5.51 14.49
CA PHE A 108 -7.05 -4.92 13.14
C PHE A 108 -8.48 -4.57 12.78
N THR A 109 -8.73 -3.30 12.46
CA THR A 109 -10.04 -2.73 12.16
C THR A 109 -9.93 -1.64 11.09
N VAL A 110 -11.06 -1.07 10.67
CA VAL A 110 -11.14 0.11 9.78
C VAL A 110 -11.80 1.25 10.56
N ASP A 111 -11.03 2.27 10.91
CA ASP A 111 -11.51 3.47 11.62
C ASP A 111 -11.43 4.74 10.75
N LYS A 112 -12.14 5.79 11.18
CA LYS A 112 -12.20 7.10 10.49
C LYS A 112 -10.86 7.83 10.40
N CYS A 113 -9.85 7.42 11.18
CA CYS A 113 -8.52 8.01 11.16
C CYS A 113 -7.67 7.63 9.94
N GLY A 114 -8.13 6.68 9.10
CA GLY A 114 -7.33 6.17 7.98
C GLY A 114 -6.33 5.10 8.43
N CYS A 115 -5.04 5.30 8.14
CA CYS A 115 -3.95 4.46 8.67
C CYS A 115 -3.52 5.05 10.01
N CYS A 116 -3.87 4.40 11.12
CA CYS A 116 -3.45 4.88 12.43
C CYS A 116 -3.36 3.76 13.47
N SER A 117 -2.47 3.96 14.44
CA SER A 117 -2.21 3.00 15.50
C SER A 117 -1.78 3.71 16.78
N TYR A 118 -2.05 3.08 17.92
CA TYR A 118 -1.62 3.58 19.22
C TYR A 118 -0.16 3.21 19.49
N VAL A 119 0.58 4.11 20.16
CA VAL A 119 1.97 3.86 20.53
C VAL A 119 2.06 2.96 21.77
N GLY A 120 2.56 1.74 21.58
CA GLY A 120 2.76 0.74 22.63
C GLY A 120 1.45 0.17 23.18
N ARG A 121 1.56 -0.53 24.32
CA ARG A 121 0.45 -1.13 25.06
C ARG A 121 -0.33 -0.09 25.86
N ARG A 122 -1.64 -0.01 25.70
CA ARG A 122 -2.49 0.91 26.49
C ARG A 122 -2.90 0.41 27.87
N GLY A 123 -3.02 -0.91 28.05
CA GLY A 123 -3.43 -1.51 29.32
C GLY A 123 -4.94 -1.46 29.61
N GLU A 124 -5.78 -1.00 28.67
CA GLU A 124 -7.24 -0.84 28.84
C GLU A 124 -8.07 -1.93 28.12
N GLY A 125 -7.42 -3.01 27.65
CA GLY A 125 -8.09 -4.10 26.94
C GLY A 125 -7.75 -4.13 25.45
N PRO A 126 -8.73 -4.28 24.53
CA PRO A 126 -8.46 -4.20 23.09
C PRO A 126 -8.00 -2.80 22.68
N GLN A 127 -6.98 -2.72 21.85
CA GLN A 127 -6.58 -1.48 21.18
C GLN A 127 -6.64 -1.63 19.66
N ALA A 128 -7.23 -0.66 18.98
CA ALA A 128 -7.39 -0.68 17.53
C ALA A 128 -6.07 -0.36 16.82
N ILE A 129 -5.80 -1.10 15.74
CA ILE A 129 -4.89 -0.72 14.67
C ILE A 129 -5.74 -0.59 13.41
N SER A 130 -5.84 0.63 12.88
CA SER A 130 -6.71 0.96 11.76
C SER A 130 -5.94 0.86 10.44
N ILE A 131 -6.38 -0.03 9.56
CA ILE A 131 -5.89 -0.14 8.18
C ILE A 131 -7.03 0.29 7.25
N GLY A 132 -7.09 1.58 6.97
CA GLY A 132 -8.10 2.18 6.08
C GLY A 132 -7.83 1.99 4.59
N LYS A 133 -8.59 2.70 3.76
CA LYS A 133 -8.44 2.68 2.30
C LYS A 133 -7.05 3.17 1.89
N ASN A 134 -6.36 2.44 1.00
CA ASN A 134 -4.99 2.67 0.54
C ASN A 134 -3.87 2.42 1.58
N CYS A 135 -4.20 1.85 2.75
CA CYS A 135 -3.25 1.49 3.80
C CYS A 135 -2.76 0.02 3.71
N ASP A 136 -3.32 -0.74 2.78
CA ASP A 136 -3.11 -2.17 2.51
C ASP A 136 -1.78 -2.46 1.76
N LYS A 137 -0.75 -1.67 2.05
CA LYS A 137 0.62 -1.89 1.54
C LYS A 137 1.52 -2.41 2.64
N PHE A 138 2.38 -3.36 2.31
CA PHE A 138 3.27 -4.02 3.28
C PHE A 138 4.01 -3.06 4.21
N GLY A 139 4.73 -2.07 3.67
CA GLY A 139 5.47 -1.12 4.50
C GLY A 139 4.61 -0.17 5.34
N ILE A 140 3.37 0.11 4.94
CA ILE A 140 2.42 0.87 5.75
C ILE A 140 2.00 0.04 6.96
N VAL A 141 1.66 -1.25 6.76
CA VAL A 141 1.31 -2.14 7.88
C VAL A 141 2.51 -2.32 8.83
N VAL A 142 3.73 -2.45 8.31
CA VAL A 142 4.96 -2.51 9.13
C VAL A 142 5.14 -1.22 9.95
N HIS A 143 4.85 -0.05 9.38
CA HIS A 143 4.87 1.24 10.08
C HIS A 143 3.84 1.30 11.21
N GLU A 144 2.59 0.92 10.95
CA GLU A 144 1.53 0.92 11.97
C GLU A 144 1.82 -0.07 13.11
N LEU A 145 2.45 -1.21 12.79
CA LEU A 145 2.98 -2.15 13.78
C LEU A 145 4.15 -1.55 14.56
N GLY A 146 4.96 -0.67 13.98
CA GLY A 146 5.99 0.08 14.69
C GLY A 146 5.43 0.94 15.82
N HIS A 147 4.28 1.58 15.60
CA HIS A 147 3.55 2.22 16.70
C HIS A 147 3.14 1.21 17.77
N VAL A 148 2.57 0.06 17.40
CA VAL A 148 2.19 -0.99 18.37
C VAL A 148 3.39 -1.47 19.20
N VAL A 149 4.55 -1.64 18.57
CA VAL A 149 5.82 -2.03 19.23
C VAL A 149 6.27 -0.95 20.22
N GLY A 150 5.94 0.32 19.97
CA GLY A 150 6.18 1.43 20.89
C GLY A 150 6.99 2.57 20.30
N PHE A 151 7.07 2.70 18.97
CA PHE A 151 7.80 3.78 18.32
C PHE A 151 6.94 5.00 18.03
N TRP A 152 7.55 6.17 18.24
CA TRP A 152 7.06 7.44 17.72
C TRP A 152 7.68 7.70 16.35
N HIS A 153 7.17 8.68 15.62
CA HIS A 153 7.79 9.06 14.35
C HIS A 153 9.20 9.63 14.58
N GLU A 154 10.17 9.17 13.80
CA GLU A 154 11.59 9.49 13.98
C GLU A 154 11.86 11.00 13.78
N HIS A 155 11.05 11.69 12.98
CA HIS A 155 11.17 13.15 12.81
C HIS A 155 10.62 13.96 13.99
N THR A 156 10.02 13.33 15.01
CA THR A 156 9.47 14.01 16.20
C THR A 156 10.44 14.03 17.39
N ARG A 157 11.63 13.43 17.24
CA ARG A 157 12.62 13.32 18.32
C ARG A 157 13.02 14.69 18.90
N PRO A 158 13.27 14.85 20.20
CA PRO A 158 13.67 16.14 20.78
C PRO A 158 14.94 16.77 20.18
N ASP A 159 15.83 15.95 19.60
CA ASP A 159 17.07 16.35 18.94
C ASP A 159 16.96 16.46 17.40
N ARG A 160 15.76 16.29 16.80
CA ARG A 160 15.59 16.26 15.33
C ARG A 160 16.18 17.47 14.58
N ASP A 161 16.19 18.66 15.21
CA ASP A 161 16.72 19.91 14.61
C ASP A 161 18.24 19.84 14.35
N MET A 162 18.95 18.83 14.85
CA MET A 162 20.36 18.59 14.54
C MET A 162 20.56 17.83 13.22
N TYR A 163 19.51 17.19 12.71
CA TYR A 163 19.58 16.21 11.62
C TYR A 163 18.72 16.59 10.42
N VAL A 164 17.53 17.17 10.66
CA VAL A 164 16.57 17.57 9.63
C VAL A 164 16.12 19.02 9.80
N ASP A 165 15.73 19.65 8.69
CA ASP A 165 15.06 20.94 8.64
C ASP A 165 13.59 20.76 8.27
N ILE A 166 12.70 21.46 8.99
CA ILE A 166 11.25 21.45 8.75
C ILE A 166 10.83 22.77 8.10
N PHE A 167 10.20 22.70 6.93
CA PHE A 167 9.74 23.85 6.17
C PHE A 167 8.26 24.14 6.46
N TYR A 168 7.99 24.81 7.58
CA TYR A 168 6.61 25.09 8.02
C TYR A 168 5.74 25.82 6.99
N LYS A 169 6.32 26.62 6.09
CA LYS A 169 5.58 27.30 5.02
C LYS A 169 5.07 26.35 3.93
N SER A 170 5.75 25.22 3.76
CA SER A 170 5.40 24.17 2.81
C SER A 170 4.33 23.22 3.35
N ILE A 171 4.01 23.26 4.65
CA ILE A 171 3.07 22.32 5.30
C ILE A 171 1.63 22.80 5.11
N GLN A 172 0.71 21.88 4.78
CA GLN A 172 -0.72 22.15 4.68
C GLN A 172 -1.25 22.86 5.91
N THR A 173 -2.14 23.84 5.71
CA THR A 173 -2.71 24.62 6.81
C THR A 173 -3.43 23.70 7.81
N GLY A 174 -3.04 23.76 9.08
CA GLY A 174 -3.60 22.93 10.16
C GLY A 174 -2.97 21.55 10.34
N GLN A 175 -1.91 21.21 9.58
CA GLN A 175 -1.18 19.94 9.71
C GLN A 175 0.21 20.09 10.38
N ASP A 176 0.54 21.28 10.85
CA ASP A 176 1.81 21.64 11.48
C ASP A 176 2.07 20.88 12.79
N TYR A 177 1.02 20.52 13.53
CA TYR A 177 1.12 19.74 14.78
C TYR A 177 1.78 18.37 14.60
N ASN A 178 1.73 17.76 13.40
CA ASN A 178 2.39 16.47 13.12
C ASN A 178 3.92 16.56 13.11
N PHE A 179 4.47 17.78 13.12
CA PHE A 179 5.92 18.05 13.12
C PHE A 179 6.42 18.56 14.47
N ASP A 180 5.55 18.59 15.47
CA ASP A 180 5.91 18.98 16.82
C ASP A 180 6.87 17.97 17.47
N LYS A 181 7.79 18.49 18.28
CA LYS A 181 8.66 17.63 19.09
C LYS A 181 7.86 16.89 20.12
N SER A 182 8.14 15.60 20.22
CA SER A 182 7.72 14.81 21.34
C SER A 182 8.40 15.28 22.64
N LYS A 183 7.66 15.18 23.76
CA LYS A 183 8.18 15.55 25.08
C LYS A 183 9.25 14.54 25.53
N PRO A 184 10.32 14.97 26.22
CA PRO A 184 11.35 14.05 26.70
C PRO A 184 10.79 12.90 27.56
N GLU A 185 9.74 13.14 28.35
CA GLU A 185 9.12 12.13 29.22
C GLU A 185 8.38 11.01 28.46
N GLU A 186 8.05 11.21 27.18
CA GLU A 186 7.28 10.27 26.37
C GLU A 186 8.15 9.40 25.47
N VAL A 187 9.39 9.82 25.19
CA VAL A 187 10.25 9.24 24.14
C VAL A 187 11.67 8.99 24.68
N ASP A 188 12.37 7.94 24.24
CA ASP A 188 13.74 7.51 24.57
C ASP A 188 14.38 6.71 23.40
N SER A 189 15.56 7.07 22.92
CA SER A 189 16.22 6.46 21.74
C SER A 189 17.09 5.30 22.20
N LEU A 190 17.24 5.11 23.51
CA LEU A 190 18.07 4.07 24.09
C LEU A 190 19.54 4.20 23.61
N GLY A 191 19.97 5.44 23.38
CA GLY A 191 21.30 5.79 22.90
C GLY A 191 21.57 5.55 21.40
N GLU A 192 20.55 5.25 20.59
CA GLU A 192 20.71 5.11 19.13
C GLU A 192 20.89 6.47 18.42
N PRO A 193 21.62 6.50 17.28
CA PRO A 193 21.74 7.69 16.43
C PRO A 193 20.41 8.02 15.73
N TYR A 194 20.36 9.14 15.01
CA TYR A 194 19.21 9.49 14.16
C TYR A 194 19.16 8.58 12.94
N ASP A 195 18.02 7.94 12.69
CA ASP A 195 17.85 6.99 11.60
C ASP A 195 17.00 7.57 10.46
N PHE A 196 17.68 8.10 9.44
CA PHE A 196 17.02 8.64 8.24
C PHE A 196 16.22 7.60 7.46
N SER A 197 16.58 6.32 7.58
CA SER A 197 15.95 5.20 6.88
C SER A 197 14.89 4.51 7.74
N SER A 198 14.60 5.00 8.94
CA SER A 198 13.57 4.42 9.81
C SER A 198 12.23 4.33 9.09
N ILE A 199 11.56 3.18 9.24
CA ILE A 199 10.19 3.01 8.74
C ILE A 199 9.23 4.03 9.38
N MET A 200 9.59 4.56 10.55
CA MET A 200 8.85 5.54 11.32
C MET A 200 9.15 6.99 10.91
N HIS A 201 9.98 7.24 9.89
CA HIS A 201 10.25 8.59 9.40
C HIS A 201 9.20 9.02 8.37
N TYR A 202 8.85 10.31 8.35
CA TYR A 202 8.03 10.90 7.28
C TYR A 202 8.82 11.08 5.98
N ALA A 203 8.12 11.02 4.84
CA ALA A 203 8.71 11.37 3.56
C ALA A 203 8.89 12.88 3.45
N ARG A 204 9.74 13.31 2.51
CA ARG A 204 10.12 14.72 2.29
C ARG A 204 8.94 15.65 2.03
N ASP A 205 7.85 15.14 1.48
CA ASP A 205 6.65 15.85 1.02
C ASP A 205 5.40 15.53 1.85
N THR A 206 5.55 14.78 2.95
CA THR A 206 4.40 14.40 3.79
C THR A 206 3.72 15.67 4.34
N PHE A 207 2.40 15.76 4.19
CA PHE A 207 1.59 16.95 4.51
C PHE A 207 2.01 18.23 3.75
N SER A 208 2.57 18.11 2.55
CA SER A 208 2.95 19.27 1.73
C SER A 208 1.76 19.98 1.07
N ARG A 209 1.86 21.30 0.92
CA ARG A 209 0.89 22.16 0.21
C ARG A 209 0.88 21.94 -1.30
N GLY A 210 1.90 21.32 -1.87
CA GLY A 210 1.98 21.01 -3.30
C GLY A 210 3.03 19.96 -3.60
N ALA A 211 2.90 19.28 -4.75
CA ALA A 211 3.70 18.11 -5.10
C ALA A 211 5.22 18.35 -5.16
N PHE A 212 5.64 19.61 -5.30
CA PHE A 212 7.06 19.98 -5.44
C PHE A 212 7.64 20.67 -4.20
N PHE A 213 6.85 20.85 -3.13
CA PHE A 213 7.33 21.48 -1.91
C PHE A 213 7.73 20.42 -0.87
N ASP A 214 8.97 20.48 -0.43
CA ASP A 214 9.44 19.63 0.67
C ASP A 214 9.03 20.24 2.01
N THR A 215 8.47 19.42 2.90
CA THR A 215 8.17 19.74 4.30
C THR A 215 9.30 19.35 5.24
N ILE A 216 10.11 18.33 4.87
CA ILE A 216 11.27 17.87 5.66
C ILE A 216 12.45 17.60 4.72
N LEU A 217 13.64 18.11 5.06
CA LEU A 217 14.89 17.71 4.38
C LEU A 217 16.01 17.40 5.37
N PRO A 218 16.87 16.39 5.09
CA PRO A 218 18.11 16.17 5.83
C PRO A 218 19.07 17.36 5.73
N LYS A 219 19.82 17.63 6.80
CA LYS A 219 20.81 18.71 6.82
C LYS A 219 22.02 18.41 5.92
N PRO A 220 22.63 19.43 5.29
CA PRO A 220 23.70 19.25 4.30
C PRO A 220 24.98 18.56 4.81
N ASN A 221 25.27 18.67 6.11
CA ASN A 221 26.47 18.07 6.72
C ASN A 221 26.37 16.54 6.94
N SER A 222 25.26 15.93 6.51
CA SER A 222 24.95 14.50 6.77
C SER A 222 25.43 13.55 5.67
N GLY A 223 26.15 14.05 4.65
CA GLY A 223 26.44 13.31 3.42
C GLY A 223 25.33 13.47 2.37
N PHE A 224 25.63 13.15 1.11
CA PHE A 224 24.72 13.29 -0.05
C PHE A 224 23.25 12.96 0.26
N ARG A 225 22.30 13.77 -0.25
CA ARG A 225 20.83 13.70 -0.07
C ARG A 225 20.32 12.29 0.27
N LEU A 226 20.30 11.95 1.56
CA LEU A 226 19.76 10.67 2.05
C LEU A 226 18.26 10.64 1.78
N GLU A 227 17.80 9.57 1.15
CA GLU A 227 16.38 9.31 0.94
C GLU A 227 15.71 9.02 2.30
N ILE A 228 14.64 9.77 2.61
CA ILE A 228 13.90 9.68 3.88
C ILE A 228 12.46 9.25 3.64
N GLY A 229 11.87 8.57 4.63
CA GLY A 229 10.46 8.18 4.61
C GLY A 229 10.16 6.95 3.76
N GLN A 230 11.12 6.05 3.61
CA GLN A 230 10.92 4.75 2.97
C GLN A 230 9.74 3.98 3.59
N ARG A 231 9.08 3.17 2.77
CA ARG A 231 7.95 2.29 3.14
C ARG A 231 8.16 0.87 2.62
N VAL A 232 9.38 0.37 2.77
CA VAL A 232 9.81 -0.94 2.25
C VAL A 232 10.02 -1.93 3.40
N GLN A 233 10.88 -1.60 4.37
CA GLN A 233 11.29 -2.54 5.43
C GLN A 233 11.79 -1.84 6.70
N LEU A 234 12.06 -2.61 7.74
CA LEU A 234 12.73 -2.11 8.94
C LEU A 234 14.17 -1.72 8.63
N SER A 235 14.61 -0.57 9.14
CA SER A 235 16.01 -0.16 9.13
C SER A 235 16.82 -0.87 10.22
N ASP A 236 18.14 -0.85 10.09
CA ASP A 236 19.01 -1.40 11.13
C ASP A 236 18.85 -0.66 12.48
N GLY A 237 18.53 0.63 12.47
CA GLY A 237 18.25 1.38 13.71
C GLY A 237 16.92 0.99 14.33
N ASP A 238 15.85 0.79 13.54
CA ASP A 238 14.57 0.26 14.04
C ASP A 238 14.78 -1.08 14.77
N ILE A 239 15.59 -1.98 14.17
CA ILE A 239 15.89 -3.31 14.71
C ILE A 239 16.68 -3.21 16.02
N ARG A 240 17.80 -2.46 16.04
CA ARG A 240 18.63 -2.31 17.25
C ARG A 240 17.88 -1.64 18.38
N GLN A 241 17.12 -0.60 18.08
CA GLN A 241 16.33 0.12 19.08
C GLN A 241 15.24 -0.77 19.68
N THR A 242 14.58 -1.59 18.86
CA THR A 242 13.59 -2.57 19.35
C THR A 242 14.25 -3.60 20.25
N LYS A 243 15.43 -4.11 19.87
CA LYS A 243 16.18 -5.07 20.69
C LYS A 243 16.54 -4.51 22.07
N LYS A 244 16.92 -3.24 22.13
CA LYS A 244 17.16 -2.53 23.40
C LYS A 244 15.88 -2.30 24.20
N LEU A 245 14.78 -1.91 23.55
CA LEU A 245 13.50 -1.62 24.20
C LEU A 245 12.94 -2.86 24.93
N TYR A 246 12.99 -4.01 24.27
CA TYR A 246 12.49 -5.29 24.80
C TYR A 246 13.56 -6.13 25.50
N LYS A 247 14.79 -5.63 25.63
CA LYS A 247 15.93 -6.33 26.25
C LYS A 247 16.12 -7.74 25.69
N CYS A 248 16.16 -7.85 24.37
CA CYS A 248 16.38 -9.12 23.70
C CYS A 248 17.70 -9.76 24.16
N ALA A 249 17.76 -11.10 24.10
CA ALA A 249 18.97 -11.84 24.45
C ALA A 249 20.17 -11.40 23.58
N GLU A 250 21.37 -11.46 24.16
CA GLU A 250 22.61 -11.03 23.50
C GLU A 250 22.99 -11.92 22.32
N CYS A 251 22.54 -13.18 22.35
CA CYS A 251 22.78 -14.18 21.33
C CYS A 251 21.55 -15.06 21.11
N GLY A 252 21.52 -15.73 19.96
CA GLY A 252 20.34 -16.43 19.46
C GLY A 252 19.48 -15.53 18.57
N GLY A 253 18.29 -16.00 18.26
CA GLY A 253 17.39 -15.32 17.32
C GLY A 253 16.24 -16.20 16.90
N THR A 254 15.41 -15.65 16.01
CA THR A 254 14.26 -16.37 15.47
C THR A 254 14.69 -17.20 14.26
N LEU A 255 14.40 -18.49 14.29
CA LEU A 255 14.70 -19.44 13.23
C LEU A 255 13.38 -19.90 12.60
N MET A 256 13.24 -19.69 11.29
CA MET A 256 12.02 -20.00 10.53
C MET A 256 12.28 -20.96 9.36
N GLN A 257 13.49 -21.51 9.27
CA GLN A 257 13.85 -22.47 8.25
C GLN A 257 13.28 -23.85 8.60
N GLU A 258 13.10 -24.72 7.61
CA GLU A 258 12.58 -26.09 7.81
C GLU A 258 13.57 -26.98 8.55
N SER A 259 14.86 -26.68 8.49
CA SER A 259 15.85 -27.32 9.35
C SER A 259 16.98 -26.34 9.64
N GLY A 260 17.70 -26.59 10.72
CA GLY A 260 18.84 -25.76 11.07
C GLY A 260 19.63 -26.32 12.23
N ASN A 261 20.87 -25.84 12.33
CA ASN A 261 21.81 -26.21 13.37
C ASN A 261 21.96 -25.04 14.34
N LEU A 262 21.86 -25.34 15.63
CA LEU A 262 22.05 -24.38 16.71
C LEU A 262 23.45 -24.57 17.29
N ALA A 263 24.25 -23.50 17.24
CA ALA A 263 25.58 -23.46 17.82
C ALA A 263 25.71 -22.25 18.75
N ILE A 264 26.50 -22.39 19.81
CA ILE A 264 26.75 -21.32 20.79
C ILE A 264 28.01 -20.57 20.34
N GLN A 265 27.83 -19.30 19.94
CA GLN A 265 28.93 -18.46 19.45
C GLN A 265 29.50 -17.51 20.52
N HIS A 266 28.74 -17.26 21.59
CA HIS A 266 29.08 -16.30 22.63
C HIS A 266 28.78 -16.88 24.02
N ALA A 267 29.58 -16.49 25.02
CA ALA A 267 29.28 -16.77 26.43
C ALA A 267 28.11 -15.88 26.89
N GLY A 268 27.25 -16.39 27.76
CA GLY A 268 26.04 -15.69 28.23
C GLY A 268 24.75 -16.49 28.07
N THR A 269 23.62 -15.78 28.07
CA THR A 269 22.30 -16.39 27.85
C THR A 269 21.90 -16.19 26.39
N CYS A 270 21.79 -17.29 25.64
CA CYS A 270 21.27 -17.28 24.28
C CYS A 270 19.85 -17.83 24.25
N ILE A 271 18.97 -17.20 23.46
CA ILE A 271 17.59 -17.64 23.29
C ILE A 271 17.30 -17.79 21.80
N TRP A 272 16.84 -18.97 21.40
CA TRP A 272 16.36 -19.24 20.05
C TRP A 272 14.85 -19.46 20.07
N HIS A 273 14.15 -18.80 19.14
CA HIS A 273 12.74 -19.04 18.89
C HIS A 273 12.62 -19.75 17.56
N ILE A 274 12.23 -21.02 17.57
CA ILE A 274 11.94 -21.75 16.33
C ILE A 274 10.46 -21.58 16.05
N ILE A 275 10.14 -21.03 14.88
CA ILE A 275 8.76 -20.84 14.45
C ILE A 275 8.56 -21.59 13.12
N SER A 276 7.63 -22.55 13.11
CA SER A 276 7.18 -23.23 11.91
C SER A 276 5.76 -22.78 11.51
N PRO A 277 5.31 -23.06 10.27
CA PRO A 277 3.93 -22.81 9.88
C PRO A 277 2.94 -23.68 10.66
N GLN A 278 1.67 -23.27 10.74
CA GLN A 278 0.64 -24.03 11.45
C GLN A 278 0.43 -25.41 10.80
N GLY A 279 0.28 -26.44 11.64
CA GLY A 279 0.19 -27.84 11.20
C GLY A 279 1.55 -28.52 10.93
N HIS A 280 2.67 -27.90 11.31
CA HIS A 280 3.99 -28.54 11.31
C HIS A 280 4.39 -28.97 12.72
N THR A 281 5.12 -30.07 12.82
CA THR A 281 5.73 -30.51 14.08
C THR A 281 7.23 -30.19 14.06
N ILE A 282 7.74 -29.57 15.12
CA ILE A 282 9.18 -29.28 15.26
C ILE A 282 9.83 -30.41 16.04
N PHE A 283 10.74 -31.12 15.38
CA PHE A 283 11.63 -32.09 16.01
C PHE A 283 12.97 -31.43 16.31
N LEU A 284 13.41 -31.52 17.56
CA LEU A 284 14.69 -31.01 18.03
C LEU A 284 15.54 -32.17 18.53
N ASN A 285 16.65 -32.45 17.86
CA ASN A 285 17.67 -33.36 18.35
C ASN A 285 18.76 -32.57 19.06
N VAL A 286 18.88 -32.71 20.37
CA VAL A 286 19.73 -31.88 21.23
C VAL A 286 20.66 -32.72 22.09
N THR A 287 21.88 -32.23 22.29
CA THR A 287 22.91 -32.84 23.14
C THR A 287 23.56 -31.80 24.04
N GLY A 288 23.96 -32.23 25.24
CA GLY A 288 24.70 -31.40 26.19
C GLY A 288 26.22 -31.52 26.05
N SER A 289 26.72 -32.39 25.16
CA SER A 289 28.15 -32.73 25.07
C SER A 289 29.06 -31.57 24.68
N THR A 290 28.49 -30.55 24.04
CA THR A 290 29.20 -29.34 23.60
C THR A 290 29.35 -28.30 24.72
N LEU A 291 28.57 -28.39 25.80
CA LEU A 291 28.64 -27.51 26.96
C LEU A 291 29.59 -28.08 28.03
N PRO A 292 30.31 -27.23 28.79
CA PRO A 292 31.12 -27.67 29.92
C PRO A 292 30.30 -28.41 30.97
N SER A 293 30.85 -29.46 31.59
CA SER A 293 30.17 -30.19 32.64
C SER A 293 29.79 -29.26 33.81
N PRO A 294 28.57 -29.40 34.37
CA PRO A 294 28.13 -28.63 35.52
C PRO A 294 29.00 -28.88 36.76
N THR A 295 29.16 -27.88 37.63
CA THR A 295 29.94 -27.97 38.88
C THR A 295 29.22 -28.70 40.03
N SER A 296 27.91 -28.88 39.91
CA SER A 296 26.98 -29.46 40.89
C SER A 296 25.86 -30.25 40.20
N THR A 297 24.82 -30.68 40.93
CA THR A 297 23.73 -31.50 40.37
C THR A 297 22.88 -30.71 39.36
N CYS A 298 22.61 -31.35 38.21
CA CYS A 298 21.92 -30.78 37.04
C CYS A 298 20.61 -30.02 37.32
N ASN A 299 19.90 -30.37 38.39
CA ASN A 299 18.64 -29.72 38.78
C ASN A 299 18.87 -28.34 39.43
N ASN A 300 19.96 -28.18 40.17
CA ASN A 300 20.28 -26.98 40.95
C ASN A 300 21.17 -25.97 40.18
N GLU A 301 21.80 -26.38 39.09
CA GLU A 301 22.64 -25.52 38.27
C GLU A 301 21.80 -24.49 37.48
N GLN A 302 22.32 -23.26 37.43
CA GLN A 302 21.80 -22.15 36.63
C GLN A 302 22.66 -21.84 35.40
N GLU A 303 23.82 -22.50 35.27
CA GLU A 303 24.84 -22.29 34.24
C GLU A 303 25.14 -23.62 33.52
N ASN A 304 25.60 -23.56 32.27
CA ASN A 304 25.87 -24.71 31.38
C ASN A 304 24.68 -25.67 31.18
N VAL A 305 23.48 -25.09 31.01
CA VAL A 305 22.22 -25.83 30.89
C VAL A 305 21.43 -25.40 29.65
N ILE A 306 20.77 -26.37 29.02
CA ILE A 306 19.82 -26.17 27.92
C ILE A 306 18.41 -26.47 28.43
N THR A 307 17.49 -25.54 28.22
CA THR A 307 16.06 -25.70 28.51
C THR A 307 15.25 -25.50 27.24
N VAL A 308 14.31 -26.42 26.99
CA VAL A 308 13.44 -26.42 25.81
C VAL A 308 11.99 -26.29 26.28
N ARG A 309 11.26 -25.33 25.71
CA ARG A 309 9.89 -24.98 26.10
C ARG A 309 8.94 -25.06 24.92
N ASP A 310 7.74 -25.58 25.17
CA ASP A 310 6.68 -25.68 24.17
C ASP A 310 5.91 -24.36 24.07
N GLY A 311 6.26 -23.52 23.10
CA GLY A 311 5.58 -22.25 22.89
C GLY A 311 6.50 -21.06 22.71
N VAL A 312 5.92 -19.89 22.97
CA VAL A 312 6.41 -18.59 22.48
C VAL A 312 7.43 -17.94 23.41
N SER A 313 7.43 -18.28 24.70
CA SER A 313 8.19 -17.58 25.71
C SER A 313 8.95 -18.51 26.65
N ILE A 314 9.89 -17.93 27.40
CA ILE A 314 10.51 -18.54 28.58
C ILE A 314 9.51 -18.88 29.70
N SER A 315 8.30 -18.31 29.66
CA SER A 315 7.21 -18.62 30.58
C SER A 315 6.37 -19.83 30.12
N SER A 316 6.60 -20.34 28.90
CA SER A 316 5.88 -21.50 28.37
C SER A 316 6.27 -22.81 29.07
N PRO A 317 5.38 -23.85 29.05
CA PRO A 317 5.63 -25.14 29.67
C PRO A 317 6.95 -25.79 29.20
N LEU A 318 7.63 -26.49 30.10
CA LEU A 318 8.84 -27.24 29.76
C LEU A 318 8.46 -28.51 29.00
N LEU A 319 9.13 -28.76 27.87
CA LEU A 319 8.98 -30.02 27.15
C LEU A 319 9.76 -31.11 27.87
N GLY A 320 9.04 -32.05 28.49
CA GLY A 320 9.59 -33.08 29.37
C GLY A 320 8.60 -33.65 30.40
N GLU A 321 7.41 -33.07 30.55
CA GLU A 321 6.31 -33.66 31.34
C GLU A 321 5.76 -34.90 30.64
N THR A 322 6.15 -36.09 31.10
CA THR A 322 5.21 -37.23 31.09
C THR A 322 4.45 -37.21 32.40
N GLU A 323 3.12 -37.25 32.33
CA GLU A 323 2.21 -37.35 33.48
C GLU A 323 2.72 -38.32 34.54
N ILE A 324 2.57 -37.90 35.79
CA ILE A 324 3.08 -38.52 37.02
C ILE A 324 2.56 -39.96 37.28
N ASP A 325 1.63 -40.49 36.47
CA ASP A 325 1.03 -41.81 36.68
C ASP A 325 1.77 -43.00 36.02
N SER A 326 2.86 -42.77 35.26
CA SER A 326 3.63 -43.86 34.62
C SER A 326 5.04 -44.08 35.19
N CYS A 327 5.38 -43.52 36.36
CA CYS A 327 6.67 -43.78 37.02
C CYS A 327 6.64 -45.09 37.85
N LYS A 328 6.64 -46.24 37.19
CA LYS A 328 7.02 -47.53 37.78
C LYS A 328 8.27 -48.08 37.11
N GLN A 329 9.43 -47.49 37.39
CA GLN A 329 10.80 -48.06 37.35
C GLN A 329 11.85 -46.95 37.14
N GLY A 330 12.11 -46.15 38.17
CA GLY A 330 13.43 -45.51 38.40
C GLY A 330 14.04 -44.58 37.35
N CYS A 331 13.33 -44.18 36.29
CA CYS A 331 13.87 -43.34 35.22
C CYS A 331 13.13 -41.99 35.16
N CYS A 332 13.40 -41.11 36.13
CA CYS A 332 12.96 -39.72 36.06
C CYS A 332 13.93 -38.94 35.17
N ILE A 333 13.48 -38.57 33.96
CA ILE A 333 14.26 -37.78 33.00
C ILE A 333 14.30 -36.32 33.52
N SER A 334 15.49 -35.74 33.73
CA SER A 334 15.60 -34.33 34.15
C SER A 334 15.08 -33.37 33.08
N ASP A 335 14.30 -32.35 33.49
CA ASP A 335 13.70 -31.30 32.62
C ASP A 335 14.74 -30.40 31.93
N LYS A 336 15.98 -30.46 32.41
CA LYS A 336 17.15 -29.71 31.96
C LYS A 336 18.15 -30.66 31.29
N ILE A 337 18.72 -30.24 30.17
CA ILE A 337 19.83 -30.95 29.51
C ILE A 337 21.12 -30.29 29.96
N CYS A 338 21.96 -31.06 30.68
CA CYS A 338 23.18 -30.55 31.29
C CYS A 338 24.42 -30.74 30.42
N GLY A 339 25.37 -29.82 30.57
CA GLY A 339 26.66 -29.88 29.93
C GLY A 339 27.44 -31.17 30.24
N GLY A 340 28.23 -31.64 29.28
CA GLY A 340 28.97 -32.90 29.38
C GLY A 340 28.14 -34.17 29.14
N SER A 341 26.82 -34.06 28.94
CA SER A 341 25.98 -35.22 28.62
C SER A 341 26.10 -35.61 27.14
N SER A 342 26.60 -36.82 26.86
CA SER A 342 26.66 -37.38 25.50
C SER A 342 25.34 -37.99 25.01
N LEU A 343 24.27 -37.90 25.80
CA LEU A 343 22.95 -38.44 25.46
C LEU A 343 22.23 -37.48 24.52
N PHE A 344 21.96 -37.93 23.30
CA PHE A 344 21.07 -37.24 22.39
C PHE A 344 19.62 -37.43 22.81
N ARG A 345 18.87 -36.32 22.89
CA ARG A 345 17.43 -36.33 23.14
C ARG A 345 16.70 -35.76 21.93
N THR A 346 15.72 -36.50 21.42
CA THR A 346 14.80 -36.01 20.41
C THR A 346 13.53 -35.53 21.09
N ILE A 347 13.23 -34.24 20.95
CA ILE A 347 12.05 -33.57 21.50
C ILE A 347 11.13 -33.19 20.34
N ALA A 348 9.84 -33.46 20.46
CA ALA A 348 8.83 -33.00 19.52
C ALA A 348 7.96 -31.92 20.19
N SER A 349 7.64 -30.83 19.48
CA SER A 349 6.67 -29.83 19.95
C SER A 349 5.23 -30.33 19.87
N SER A 350 4.36 -29.83 20.75
CA SER A 350 2.91 -29.97 20.56
C SER A 350 2.34 -28.95 19.57
N GLY A 351 3.05 -27.84 19.35
CA GLY A 351 2.65 -26.78 18.44
C GLY A 351 3.71 -26.43 17.39
N ASN A 352 3.56 -25.25 16.81
CA ASN A 352 4.43 -24.74 15.75
C ASN A 352 5.52 -23.76 16.27
N ARG A 353 5.72 -23.67 17.59
CA ARG A 353 6.72 -22.78 18.20
C ARG A 353 7.45 -23.48 19.34
N ILE A 354 8.78 -23.43 19.34
CA ILE A 354 9.63 -23.87 20.44
C ILE A 354 10.52 -22.70 20.86
N THR A 355 10.69 -22.51 22.17
CA THR A 355 11.68 -21.60 22.72
C THR A 355 12.81 -22.39 23.38
N ILE A 356 14.04 -22.18 22.93
CA ILE A 356 15.24 -22.83 23.45
C ILE A 356 16.08 -21.77 24.15
N GLN A 357 16.36 -21.99 25.43
CA GLN A 357 17.26 -21.14 26.19
C GLN A 357 18.50 -21.93 26.59
N VAL A 358 19.67 -21.34 26.33
CA VAL A 358 20.96 -21.88 26.72
C VAL A 358 21.68 -20.85 27.56
N LYS A 359 22.25 -21.29 28.69
CA LYS A 359 23.14 -20.47 29.51
C LYS A 359 24.51 -21.12 29.51
N SER A 360 25.53 -20.44 29.00
CA SER A 360 26.91 -20.95 28.93
C SER A 360 27.90 -19.98 29.55
N THR A 361 28.88 -20.51 30.29
CA THR A 361 29.97 -19.75 30.93
C THR A 361 31.16 -19.51 30.01
N ASN A 362 31.37 -20.35 28.99
CA ASN A 362 32.48 -20.26 28.04
C ASN A 362 31.97 -20.23 26.58
N PRO A 363 32.66 -19.52 25.67
CA PRO A 363 32.44 -19.68 24.24
C PRO A 363 32.91 -21.08 23.83
N THR A 364 31.99 -21.89 23.32
CA THR A 364 32.29 -23.24 22.83
C THR A 364 32.71 -23.17 21.35
N PRO A 365 33.47 -24.14 20.83
CA PRO A 365 33.73 -24.23 19.39
C PRO A 365 32.41 -24.26 18.60
N LEU A 366 32.43 -23.86 17.32
CA LEU A 366 31.31 -23.79 16.35
C LEU A 366 30.59 -25.14 16.06
N ILE A 367 30.65 -26.08 16.99
CA ILE A 367 29.99 -27.38 16.93
C ILE A 367 28.53 -27.19 17.35
N PRO A 368 27.55 -27.62 16.53
CA PRO A 368 26.15 -27.49 16.87
C PRO A 368 25.78 -28.40 18.05
N PHE A 369 25.09 -27.83 19.04
CA PHE A 369 24.57 -28.56 20.20
C PHE A 369 23.18 -29.13 19.94
N ALA A 370 22.46 -28.59 18.95
CA ALA A 370 21.18 -29.09 18.54
C ALA A 370 20.96 -28.93 17.05
N THR A 371 20.19 -29.83 16.46
CA THR A 371 19.68 -29.75 15.10
C THR A 371 18.18 -29.89 15.16
N TYR A 372 17.45 -29.03 14.46
CA TYR A 372 16.00 -29.08 14.40
C TYR A 372 15.50 -29.34 12.98
N TYR A 373 14.32 -29.95 12.89
CA TYR A 373 13.57 -30.22 11.67
C TYR A 373 12.10 -29.87 11.92
N ALA A 374 11.59 -28.86 11.22
CA ALA A 374 10.16 -28.58 11.13
C ALA A 374 9.58 -29.36 9.96
N ILE A 375 8.88 -30.44 10.27
CA ILE A 375 8.34 -31.35 9.26
C ILE A 375 6.86 -31.01 9.04
N CYS A 376 6.50 -30.82 7.77
CA CYS A 376 5.11 -30.64 7.36
C CYS A 376 4.40 -32.00 7.26
N GLY A 377 3.12 -32.03 7.65
CA GLY A 377 2.30 -33.23 7.57
C GLY A 377 2.18 -34.02 8.88
N GLY A 378 1.46 -35.15 8.80
CA GLY A 378 1.14 -36.03 9.93
C GLY A 378 -0.37 -36.09 10.27
N PRO A 379 -0.77 -36.99 11.18
CA PRO A 379 -2.14 -37.08 11.64
C PRO A 379 -2.47 -35.95 12.63
N ILE A 380 -3.59 -35.27 12.41
CA ILE A 380 -4.12 -34.20 13.27
C ILE A 380 -5.42 -34.72 13.91
N TYR A 381 -5.44 -34.85 15.23
CA TYR A 381 -6.64 -35.23 15.99
C TYR A 381 -7.19 -34.00 16.69
N ALA A 382 -8.07 -33.27 16.01
CA ALA A 382 -8.66 -32.04 16.54
C ALA A 382 -10.01 -31.76 15.88
N ASN A 383 -10.92 -31.15 16.63
CA ASN A 383 -12.24 -30.74 16.13
C ASN A 383 -12.23 -29.40 15.40
N GLU A 384 -11.16 -28.63 15.53
CA GLU A 384 -10.94 -27.40 14.80
C GLU A 384 -9.45 -27.10 14.74
N GLY A 385 -9.03 -26.33 13.73
CA GLY A 385 -7.65 -25.91 13.62
C GLY A 385 -7.35 -25.19 12.32
N VAL A 386 -6.07 -24.88 12.13
CA VAL A 386 -5.57 -24.15 10.96
C VAL A 386 -4.35 -24.87 10.42
N ILE A 387 -4.27 -24.97 9.09
CA ILE A 387 -3.17 -25.57 8.35
C ILE A 387 -2.61 -24.52 7.42
N HIS A 388 -1.30 -24.31 7.50
CA HIS A 388 -0.57 -23.41 6.62
C HIS A 388 0.32 -24.21 5.68
N SER A 389 0.50 -23.69 4.46
CA SER A 389 1.57 -24.17 3.59
C SER A 389 2.95 -23.94 4.24
N PRO A 390 3.98 -24.70 3.84
CA PRO A 390 5.34 -24.45 4.28
C PRO A 390 5.75 -22.98 4.09
N LYS A 391 6.49 -22.42 5.06
CA LYS A 391 6.93 -21.00 5.16
C LYS A 391 5.85 -19.90 5.16
N TYR A 392 4.56 -20.22 5.11
CA TYR A 392 3.50 -19.21 5.15
C TYR A 392 3.66 -18.25 6.35
N PRO A 393 3.49 -16.92 6.17
CA PRO A 393 2.94 -16.21 5.00
C PRO A 393 3.95 -15.87 3.89
N GLU A 394 5.20 -16.30 4.00
CA GLU A 394 6.17 -16.17 2.90
C GLU A 394 5.93 -17.26 1.85
N SER A 395 6.57 -17.10 0.69
CA SER A 395 6.42 -18.07 -0.40
C SER A 395 6.88 -19.47 0.01
N TYR A 396 6.09 -20.49 -0.36
CA TYR A 396 6.42 -21.88 -0.07
C TYR A 396 7.70 -22.32 -0.81
N PRO A 397 8.47 -23.31 -0.31
CA PRO A 397 9.67 -23.81 -0.99
C PRO A 397 9.37 -24.64 -2.25
N PRO A 398 10.31 -24.71 -3.21
CA PRO A 398 10.24 -25.67 -4.31
C PRO A 398 10.36 -27.12 -3.81
N ASN A 399 9.79 -28.06 -4.57
CA ASN A 399 9.86 -29.52 -4.32
C ASN A 399 9.33 -29.96 -2.95
N SER A 400 8.35 -29.25 -2.40
CA SER A 400 7.70 -29.60 -1.13
C SER A 400 6.72 -30.75 -1.35
N ASP A 401 6.66 -31.72 -0.42
CA ASP A 401 5.65 -32.79 -0.39
C ASP A 401 5.16 -32.99 1.04
N CYS A 402 4.01 -32.39 1.33
CA CYS A 402 3.43 -32.33 2.67
C CYS A 402 2.09 -33.05 2.70
N GLN A 403 1.91 -34.01 3.61
CA GLN A 403 0.65 -34.73 3.75
C GLN A 403 0.08 -34.65 5.17
N TRP A 404 -1.06 -33.99 5.34
CA TRP A 404 -1.82 -33.94 6.58
C TRP A 404 -3.01 -34.88 6.52
N THR A 405 -3.31 -35.54 7.64
CA THR A 405 -4.52 -36.37 7.77
C THR A 405 -5.33 -35.88 8.96
N ILE A 406 -6.46 -35.24 8.71
CA ILE A 406 -7.31 -34.65 9.75
C ILE A 406 -8.31 -35.70 10.23
N HIS A 407 -8.43 -35.84 11.54
CA HIS A 407 -9.38 -36.69 12.24
C HIS A 407 -10.23 -35.85 13.20
N VAL A 408 -11.54 -35.87 13.02
CA VAL A 408 -12.52 -35.26 13.93
C VAL A 408 -13.29 -36.34 14.70
N ASP A 409 -14.02 -35.93 15.74
CA ASP A 409 -14.90 -36.80 16.54
C ASP A 409 -15.76 -37.75 15.67
N GLU A 410 -15.99 -38.97 16.15
CA GLU A 410 -16.85 -39.95 15.48
C GLU A 410 -18.26 -39.37 15.20
N ASN A 411 -18.86 -39.74 14.07
CA ASN A 411 -20.13 -39.24 13.54
C ASN A 411 -20.15 -37.79 13.01
N ASN A 412 -19.00 -37.13 12.92
CA ASN A 412 -18.86 -35.81 12.31
C ASN A 412 -18.12 -35.89 10.97
N GLN A 413 -18.27 -34.85 10.16
CA GLN A 413 -17.57 -34.59 8.92
C GLN A 413 -16.51 -33.51 9.16
N VAL A 414 -15.53 -33.40 8.26
CA VAL A 414 -14.50 -32.36 8.30
C VAL A 414 -14.90 -31.28 7.30
N ALA A 415 -15.22 -30.07 7.79
CA ALA A 415 -15.33 -28.89 6.96
C ALA A 415 -13.96 -28.21 6.84
N ILE A 416 -13.57 -27.84 5.62
CA ILE A 416 -12.36 -27.10 5.29
C ILE A 416 -12.78 -25.79 4.62
N GLU A 417 -12.40 -24.67 5.21
CA GLU A 417 -12.53 -23.32 4.66
C GLU A 417 -11.17 -22.84 4.12
N PHE A 418 -11.18 -22.38 2.88
CA PHE A 418 -10.04 -21.71 2.25
C PHE A 418 -10.08 -20.24 2.67
N VAL A 419 -9.23 -19.87 3.63
CA VAL A 419 -9.13 -18.50 4.13
C VAL A 419 -8.29 -17.67 3.16
N TYR A 420 -7.15 -18.22 2.72
CA TYR A 420 -6.29 -17.65 1.69
C TYR A 420 -5.68 -18.78 0.87
N PHE A 421 -5.64 -18.66 -0.45
CA PHE A 421 -5.07 -19.69 -1.31
C PHE A 421 -4.52 -19.11 -2.61
N HIS A 422 -3.20 -19.21 -2.76
CA HIS A 422 -2.48 -18.77 -3.95
C HIS A 422 -1.30 -19.69 -4.22
N LEU A 423 -1.50 -20.62 -5.16
CA LEU A 423 -0.46 -21.48 -5.72
C LEU A 423 -0.20 -21.09 -7.18
N GLU A 424 0.82 -21.70 -7.80
CA GLU A 424 1.06 -21.56 -9.23
C GLU A 424 -0.20 -21.91 -10.05
N GLN A 425 -0.51 -21.06 -11.03
CA GLN A 425 -1.69 -21.22 -11.87
C GLN A 425 -1.37 -22.11 -13.08
N HIS A 426 -2.10 -23.22 -13.22
CA HIS A 426 -2.05 -24.05 -14.43
C HIS A 426 -3.43 -24.62 -14.75
N LYS A 427 -3.76 -24.74 -16.04
CA LYS A 427 -5.08 -25.21 -16.51
C LYS A 427 -5.48 -26.57 -15.94
N GLU A 428 -4.51 -27.47 -15.82
CA GLU A 428 -4.68 -28.84 -15.31
C GLU A 428 -4.06 -29.07 -13.91
N CYS A 429 -3.60 -28.00 -13.23
CA CYS A 429 -2.96 -28.08 -11.90
C CYS A 429 -1.86 -29.17 -11.78
N ILE A 430 -0.92 -29.23 -12.73
CA ILE A 430 0.14 -30.26 -12.77
C ILE A 430 1.44 -29.86 -12.08
N TYR A 431 1.64 -28.56 -11.86
CA TYR A 431 2.78 -28.01 -11.12
C TYR A 431 2.43 -27.99 -9.62
N ASP A 432 2.38 -26.81 -9.01
CA ASP A 432 2.03 -26.66 -7.60
C ASP A 432 0.55 -26.90 -7.36
N ARG A 433 0.25 -27.89 -6.51
CA ARG A 433 -1.13 -28.34 -6.29
C ARG A 433 -1.37 -28.85 -4.88
N LEU A 434 -2.58 -28.61 -4.39
CA LEU A 434 -3.12 -29.21 -3.19
C LEU A 434 -4.15 -30.28 -3.57
N VAL A 435 -3.89 -31.51 -3.18
CA VAL A 435 -4.74 -32.67 -3.42
C VAL A 435 -5.49 -33.01 -2.15
N MET A 436 -6.81 -33.05 -2.22
CA MET A 436 -7.67 -33.49 -1.12
C MET A 436 -8.22 -34.87 -1.45
N THR A 437 -8.03 -35.82 -0.55
CA THR A 437 -8.47 -37.21 -0.71
C THR A 437 -9.35 -37.60 0.48
N GLU A 438 -10.57 -38.04 0.20
CA GLU A 438 -11.47 -38.55 1.24
C GLU A 438 -10.92 -39.85 1.85
N GLY A 439 -10.99 -39.99 3.17
CA GLY A 439 -10.58 -41.21 3.86
C GLY A 439 -11.40 -42.41 3.39
N ILE A 440 -10.78 -43.31 2.63
CA ILE A 440 -11.42 -44.51 2.07
C ILE A 440 -11.78 -45.46 3.23
N SER A 441 -13.08 -45.58 3.54
CA SER A 441 -13.56 -46.79 4.23
C SER A 441 -13.33 -47.99 3.31
N LYS A 442 -12.83 -49.11 3.85
CA LYS A 442 -12.32 -50.28 3.09
C LYS A 442 -13.35 -51.03 2.21
N ILE A 443 -14.48 -50.45 1.81
CA ILE A 443 -15.62 -51.19 1.23
C ILE A 443 -15.93 -50.89 -0.25
N SER A 444 -15.38 -49.85 -0.90
CA SER A 444 -15.77 -49.52 -2.28
C SER A 444 -14.63 -49.39 -3.30
N LYS A 445 -13.94 -50.50 -3.61
CA LYS A 445 -13.13 -50.63 -4.84
C LYS A 445 -13.96 -51.19 -6.01
N LYS A 446 -15.09 -50.56 -6.37
CA LYS A 446 -15.83 -50.88 -7.62
C LYS A 446 -16.65 -49.69 -8.12
N GLN A 447 -15.99 -48.59 -8.48
CA GLN A 447 -16.44 -47.63 -9.50
C GLN A 447 -15.32 -46.58 -9.67
N GLY A 448 -14.73 -46.52 -10.86
CA GLY A 448 -13.53 -45.72 -11.14
C GLY A 448 -13.78 -44.21 -11.26
N LYS A 449 -14.07 -43.54 -10.14
CA LYS A 449 -13.86 -42.10 -9.97
C LYS A 449 -13.18 -41.91 -8.62
N ASP A 450 -11.88 -41.67 -8.64
CA ASP A 450 -11.14 -41.32 -7.43
C ASP A 450 -11.78 -40.05 -6.84
N GLY A 451 -12.22 -40.11 -5.60
CA GLY A 451 -12.81 -38.98 -4.87
C GLY A 451 -11.76 -37.94 -4.45
N SER A 452 -10.85 -37.62 -5.36
CA SER A 452 -9.72 -36.73 -5.13
C SER A 452 -9.93 -35.42 -5.87
N GLU A 453 -10.05 -34.31 -5.14
CA GLU A 453 -10.10 -32.96 -5.72
C GLU A 453 -8.69 -32.35 -5.71
N THR A 454 -8.30 -31.65 -6.78
CA THR A 454 -6.99 -30.98 -6.90
C THR A 454 -7.19 -29.48 -7.10
N PHE A 455 -6.41 -28.68 -6.38
CA PHE A 455 -6.48 -27.21 -6.36
C PHE A 455 -5.14 -26.59 -6.71
N CYS A 456 -5.16 -25.54 -7.53
CA CYS A 456 -4.02 -24.68 -7.84
C CYS A 456 -4.51 -23.27 -8.22
N GLY A 457 -3.60 -22.33 -8.45
CA GLY A 457 -3.95 -20.93 -8.76
C GLY A 457 -4.46 -20.12 -7.57
N LEU A 458 -5.20 -19.06 -7.87
CA LEU A 458 -5.84 -18.17 -6.87
C LEU A 458 -7.30 -18.58 -6.61
N ILE A 459 -7.67 -18.78 -5.34
CA ILE A 459 -9.04 -19.12 -4.92
C ILE A 459 -9.49 -18.12 -3.85
N GLU A 460 -10.54 -17.34 -4.13
CA GLU A 460 -11.00 -16.23 -3.25
C GLU A 460 -11.69 -16.71 -1.97
N LYS A 461 -12.68 -17.61 -2.08
CA LYS A 461 -13.32 -18.28 -0.93
C LYS A 461 -13.99 -19.57 -1.37
N LYS A 462 -13.63 -20.69 -0.73
CA LYS A 462 -14.25 -22.00 -0.96
C LYS A 462 -14.36 -22.75 0.36
N THR A 463 -15.44 -23.51 0.51
CA THR A 463 -15.63 -24.42 1.63
C THR A 463 -15.92 -25.82 1.10
N ILE A 464 -15.27 -26.82 1.68
CA ILE A 464 -15.39 -28.23 1.30
C ILE A 464 -15.75 -29.02 2.55
N VAL A 465 -16.72 -29.92 2.46
CA VAL A 465 -17.10 -30.80 3.57
C VAL A 465 -16.83 -32.24 3.15
N SER A 466 -16.07 -32.98 3.96
CA SER A 466 -15.76 -34.39 3.70
C SER A 466 -16.97 -35.29 3.98
N LYS A 467 -17.03 -36.44 3.31
CA LYS A 467 -18.10 -37.43 3.61
C LYS A 467 -17.88 -38.22 4.90
N THR A 468 -16.64 -38.35 5.34
CA THR A 468 -16.23 -39.12 6.52
C THR A 468 -15.66 -38.20 7.60
N ASN A 469 -15.40 -38.74 8.79
CA ASN A 469 -14.71 -38.04 9.88
C ASN A 469 -13.19 -37.90 9.64
N GLN A 470 -12.72 -38.18 8.42
CA GLN A 470 -11.30 -38.16 8.07
C GLN A 470 -11.06 -37.67 6.64
N ILE A 471 -10.13 -36.72 6.48
CA ILE A 471 -9.71 -36.23 5.17
C ILE A 471 -8.18 -36.11 5.12
N SER A 472 -7.59 -36.48 3.98
CA SER A 472 -6.16 -36.34 3.72
C SER A 472 -5.91 -35.17 2.77
N LEU A 473 -4.99 -34.29 3.14
CA LEU A 473 -4.56 -33.14 2.34
C LEU A 473 -3.09 -33.34 1.97
N ARG A 474 -2.76 -33.36 0.68
CA ARG A 474 -1.39 -33.49 0.19
C ARG A 474 -1.02 -32.31 -0.69
N PHE A 475 -0.11 -31.47 -0.22
CA PHE A 475 0.46 -30.36 -0.97
C PHE A 475 1.75 -30.80 -1.65
N ILE A 476 1.86 -30.55 -2.95
CA ILE A 476 3.05 -30.85 -3.76
C ILE A 476 3.44 -29.57 -4.50
N SER A 477 4.70 -29.15 -4.40
CA SER A 477 5.29 -28.12 -5.25
C SER A 477 6.41 -28.70 -6.12
N ASP A 478 6.66 -28.07 -7.25
CA ASP A 478 7.75 -28.43 -8.14
C ASP A 478 8.96 -27.48 -7.98
N ASN A 479 9.93 -27.56 -8.90
CA ASN A 479 11.13 -26.72 -8.86
C ASN A 479 10.96 -25.34 -9.54
N SER A 480 9.72 -24.94 -9.86
CA SER A 480 9.42 -23.80 -10.72
C SER A 480 8.94 -22.57 -9.94
N VAL A 481 7.72 -22.04 -10.13
CA VAL A 481 7.27 -20.72 -9.64
C VAL A 481 6.62 -20.83 -8.26
N GLN A 482 7.25 -20.27 -7.23
CA GLN A 482 6.63 -20.21 -5.89
C GLN A 482 5.70 -19.01 -5.73
N LYS A 483 4.58 -19.21 -5.04
CA LYS A 483 3.63 -18.17 -4.63
C LYS A 483 3.50 -18.13 -3.10
N SER A 484 2.62 -17.27 -2.59
CA SER A 484 2.39 -17.04 -1.15
C SER A 484 1.86 -18.26 -0.38
N GLY A 485 1.31 -19.26 -1.06
CA GLY A 485 0.80 -20.48 -0.43
C GLY A 485 -0.64 -20.37 0.06
N PHE A 486 -0.97 -21.02 1.17
CA PHE A 486 -2.35 -21.09 1.66
C PHE A 486 -2.48 -21.11 3.18
N GLU A 487 -3.64 -20.62 3.64
CA GLU A 487 -4.20 -20.82 4.97
C GLU A 487 -5.55 -21.52 4.83
N LEU A 488 -5.65 -22.71 5.41
CA LEU A 488 -6.87 -23.52 5.47
C LEU A 488 -7.32 -23.62 6.92
N ARG A 489 -8.59 -23.35 7.17
CA ARG A 489 -9.21 -23.59 8.47
C ARG A 489 -10.04 -24.86 8.38
N PHE A 490 -9.93 -25.75 9.35
CA PHE A 490 -10.80 -26.90 9.44
C PHE A 490 -11.62 -26.86 10.73
N SER A 491 -12.84 -27.40 10.66
CA SER A 491 -13.73 -27.57 11.79
C SER A 491 -14.55 -28.84 11.63
N LYS A 492 -14.98 -29.42 12.75
CA LYS A 492 -15.97 -30.49 12.71
C LYS A 492 -17.30 -29.93 12.23
N GLU A 493 -17.95 -30.72 11.41
CA GLU A 493 -19.23 -30.41 10.81
C GLU A 493 -20.18 -31.56 11.04
N LEU A 494 -21.37 -31.28 11.56
CA LEU A 494 -22.44 -32.27 11.61
C LEU A 494 -23.33 -32.04 10.40
N ASN A 495 -23.79 -33.09 9.73
CA ASN A 495 -24.81 -32.96 8.70
C ASN A 495 -26.19 -33.13 9.34
N GLU A 496 -26.75 -32.06 9.90
CA GLU A 496 -28.03 -32.13 10.60
C GLU A 496 -29.15 -32.60 9.66
N CYS A 497 -29.07 -32.21 8.38
CA CYS A 497 -30.02 -32.62 7.34
C CYS A 497 -30.02 -34.13 7.06
N ALA A 498 -28.90 -34.82 7.26
CA ALA A 498 -28.81 -36.28 7.13
C ALA A 498 -29.25 -37.00 8.41
N THR A 499 -29.17 -36.32 9.55
CA THR A 499 -29.43 -36.88 10.89
C THR A 499 -30.92 -36.83 11.22
N ASP A 500 -31.62 -35.75 10.85
CA ASP A 500 -33.08 -35.63 10.98
C ASP A 500 -33.71 -35.06 9.70
N LYS A 501 -34.44 -35.94 9.00
CA LYS A 501 -35.05 -35.66 7.69
C LYS A 501 -36.28 -34.74 7.76
N ASN A 502 -36.84 -34.52 8.94
CA ASN A 502 -38.05 -33.70 9.13
C ASN A 502 -37.74 -32.30 9.69
N ILE A 503 -36.46 -31.92 9.76
CA ILE A 503 -36.03 -30.61 10.22
C ILE A 503 -36.61 -29.47 9.36
N CYS A 504 -36.70 -29.63 8.04
CA CYS A 504 -37.22 -28.62 7.11
C CYS A 504 -38.43 -29.14 6.34
N HIS A 505 -39.40 -28.25 6.05
CA HIS A 505 -40.60 -28.62 5.29
C HIS A 505 -40.30 -29.10 3.86
N HIS A 506 -39.38 -28.41 3.16
CA HIS A 506 -39.02 -28.77 1.77
C HIS A 506 -37.57 -29.25 1.64
N TYR A 507 -36.61 -28.34 1.70
CA TYR A 507 -35.20 -28.66 1.54
C TYR A 507 -34.46 -28.25 2.81
N CYS A 508 -33.70 -29.17 3.37
CA CYS A 508 -32.69 -28.86 4.35
C CYS A 508 -31.36 -28.63 3.61
N VAL A 509 -30.76 -27.47 3.81
CA VAL A 509 -29.46 -27.10 3.26
C VAL A 509 -28.47 -27.07 4.41
N ASN A 510 -27.56 -28.04 4.42
CA ASN A 510 -26.50 -28.10 5.41
C ASN A 510 -25.53 -26.92 5.23
N THR A 511 -25.09 -26.30 6.32
CA THR A 511 -24.20 -25.13 6.32
C THR A 511 -23.13 -25.32 7.37
N VAL A 512 -21.88 -24.91 7.15
CA VAL A 512 -20.84 -25.13 8.16
C VAL A 512 -21.21 -24.51 9.52
N GLY A 513 -21.31 -25.35 10.55
CA GLY A 513 -21.77 -25.01 11.89
C GLY A 513 -23.29 -25.08 12.13
N GLY A 514 -24.09 -25.63 11.20
CA GLY A 514 -25.54 -25.83 11.35
C GLY A 514 -26.30 -26.14 10.05
N PHE A 515 -27.56 -25.71 9.95
CA PHE A 515 -28.34 -25.88 8.72
C PHE A 515 -29.30 -24.71 8.48
N LYS A 516 -29.73 -24.54 7.24
CA LYS A 516 -30.83 -23.63 6.88
C LYS A 516 -31.87 -24.35 6.04
N CYS A 517 -33.13 -23.99 6.21
CA CYS A 517 -34.19 -24.51 5.35
C CYS A 517 -34.33 -23.66 4.08
N ALA A 518 -34.55 -24.32 2.96
CA ALA A 518 -34.83 -23.71 1.67
C ALA A 518 -36.12 -24.29 1.07
N CYS A 519 -36.75 -23.54 0.19
CA CYS A 519 -38.03 -23.88 -0.41
C CYS A 519 -37.90 -24.14 -1.92
N ARG A 520 -38.82 -24.93 -2.47
CA ARG A 520 -38.92 -25.16 -3.93
C ARG A 520 -39.18 -23.85 -4.65
N VAL A 521 -38.70 -23.72 -5.89
CA VAL A 521 -38.98 -22.54 -6.72
C VAL A 521 -40.50 -22.36 -6.81
N GLY A 522 -40.93 -21.15 -6.51
CA GLY A 522 -42.34 -20.86 -6.33
C GLY A 522 -42.87 -21.16 -4.92
N TYR A 523 -42.02 -21.16 -3.89
CA TYR A 523 -42.40 -21.19 -2.48
C TYR A 523 -41.44 -20.31 -1.63
N SER A 524 -41.92 -19.69 -0.54
CA SER A 524 -41.09 -18.87 0.36
C SER A 524 -40.99 -19.43 1.79
N LEU A 525 -39.88 -19.15 2.49
CA LEU A 525 -39.60 -19.65 3.84
C LEU A 525 -40.41 -18.87 4.87
N SER A 526 -41.19 -19.58 5.68
CA SER A 526 -42.02 -19.04 6.75
C SER A 526 -41.18 -18.39 7.86
N SER A 527 -41.79 -17.51 8.64
CA SER A 527 -41.14 -16.75 9.73
C SER A 527 -40.54 -17.62 10.84
N ASN A 528 -40.92 -18.90 10.90
CA ASN A 528 -40.32 -19.87 11.81
C ASN A 528 -38.95 -20.39 11.35
N GLY A 529 -38.53 -20.12 10.10
CA GLY A 529 -37.26 -20.58 9.54
C GLY A 529 -37.23 -22.06 9.10
N PHE A 530 -38.36 -22.77 9.19
CA PHE A 530 -38.46 -24.22 8.91
C PHE A 530 -39.50 -24.60 7.85
N SER A 531 -40.57 -23.81 7.67
CA SER A 531 -41.72 -24.14 6.80
C SER A 531 -41.71 -23.39 5.46
N CYS A 532 -42.39 -23.90 4.43
CA CYS A 532 -42.38 -23.34 3.06
C CYS A 532 -43.78 -23.24 2.43
N ASP A 533 -44.14 -22.09 1.85
CA ASP A 533 -45.51 -21.75 1.36
C ASP A 533 -45.57 -21.47 -0.17
N SER A 534 -46.59 -21.95 -0.92
CA SER A 534 -46.65 -21.98 -2.42
C SER A 534 -47.03 -20.65 -3.11
N THR A 535 -46.16 -20.12 -3.97
CA THR A 535 -46.35 -18.92 -4.82
C THR A 535 -45.39 -18.86 -6.03
N CYS A 536 -45.86 -18.96 -7.30
CA CYS A 536 -45.12 -18.36 -8.44
C CYS A 536 -45.65 -16.95 -8.70
N GLY A 537 -44.77 -16.02 -9.06
CA GLY A 537 -45.09 -14.60 -8.92
C GLY A 537 -45.05 -14.17 -7.45
N GLY A 538 -45.60 -13.01 -7.18
CA GLY A 538 -45.60 -12.40 -5.85
C GLY A 538 -45.35 -10.91 -5.91
N TYR A 539 -45.54 -10.27 -4.77
CA TYR A 539 -45.30 -8.85 -4.61
C TYR A 539 -43.86 -8.62 -4.13
N LEU A 540 -43.05 -8.01 -4.98
CA LEU A 540 -41.63 -7.79 -4.76
C LEU A 540 -41.41 -6.34 -4.37
N LYS A 541 -41.33 -6.08 -3.07
CA LYS A 541 -40.95 -4.77 -2.53
C LYS A 541 -39.46 -4.70 -2.26
N ALA A 542 -38.69 -4.42 -3.31
CA ALA A 542 -37.24 -4.35 -3.24
C ALA A 542 -36.69 -3.34 -4.25
N SER A 543 -35.55 -2.73 -3.93
CA SER A 543 -34.83 -1.83 -4.84
C SER A 543 -33.92 -2.54 -5.82
N ASN A 544 -33.75 -3.86 -5.72
CA ASN A 544 -33.14 -4.70 -6.73
C ASN A 544 -33.63 -6.14 -6.57
N GLY A 545 -33.40 -6.96 -7.59
CA GLY A 545 -33.72 -8.37 -7.53
C GLY A 545 -33.66 -9.04 -8.90
N SER A 546 -34.17 -10.25 -8.95
CA SER A 546 -34.29 -11.03 -10.18
C SER A 546 -35.61 -11.78 -10.22
N ILE A 547 -36.13 -11.96 -11.41
CA ILE A 547 -37.28 -12.81 -11.70
C ILE A 547 -36.91 -13.83 -12.78
N ALA A 548 -37.55 -14.98 -12.72
CA ALA A 548 -37.34 -16.05 -13.68
C ALA A 548 -38.68 -16.71 -13.98
N SER A 549 -38.84 -17.27 -15.19
CA SER A 549 -39.93 -18.20 -15.46
C SER A 549 -39.84 -19.40 -14.50
N PRO A 550 -40.98 -20.04 -14.16
CA PRO A 550 -40.96 -21.24 -13.34
C PRO A 550 -40.04 -22.30 -13.96
N ASN A 551 -39.25 -22.97 -13.12
CA ASN A 551 -38.26 -24.00 -13.50
C ASN A 551 -37.02 -23.53 -14.30
N PHE A 552 -36.88 -22.24 -14.64
CA PHE A 552 -35.70 -21.74 -15.37
C PHE A 552 -34.38 -22.17 -14.67
N PRO A 553 -33.35 -22.67 -15.40
CA PRO A 553 -33.20 -22.71 -16.86
C PRO A 553 -33.85 -23.91 -17.54
N GLU A 554 -34.53 -24.78 -16.79
CA GLU A 554 -35.34 -25.86 -17.37
C GLU A 554 -36.65 -25.31 -17.94
N MET A 555 -37.30 -26.11 -18.79
CA MET A 555 -38.50 -25.69 -19.49
C MET A 555 -39.64 -25.35 -18.52
N TYR A 556 -40.34 -24.24 -18.77
CA TYR A 556 -41.45 -23.81 -17.92
C TYR A 556 -42.68 -24.74 -18.08
N PRO A 557 -43.54 -24.88 -17.05
CA PRO A 557 -44.72 -25.74 -17.13
C PRO A 557 -45.83 -25.12 -17.98
N ASN A 558 -46.57 -25.97 -18.68
CA ASN A 558 -47.82 -25.60 -19.37
C ASN A 558 -48.92 -25.10 -18.41
N SER A 559 -49.81 -24.24 -18.93
CA SER A 559 -51.02 -23.70 -18.30
C SER A 559 -50.73 -22.98 -16.99
N LYS A 560 -49.66 -22.17 -16.97
CA LYS A 560 -49.26 -21.38 -15.82
C LYS A 560 -49.42 -19.90 -16.09
N THR A 561 -49.95 -19.21 -15.10
CA THR A 561 -49.99 -17.75 -15.05
C THR A 561 -49.24 -17.30 -13.81
N CYS A 562 -48.12 -16.61 -13.99
CA CYS A 562 -47.34 -16.05 -12.91
C CYS A 562 -47.35 -14.52 -13.03
N ILE A 563 -47.66 -13.85 -11.93
CA ILE A 563 -47.75 -12.38 -11.88
C ILE A 563 -46.76 -11.90 -10.83
N TRP A 564 -45.76 -11.14 -11.27
CA TRP A 564 -44.89 -10.39 -10.39
C TRP A 564 -45.37 -8.96 -10.32
N GLU A 565 -45.47 -8.43 -9.11
CA GLU A 565 -45.79 -7.05 -8.88
C GLU A 565 -44.63 -6.41 -8.15
N ILE A 566 -43.78 -5.74 -8.90
CA ILE A 566 -42.58 -5.11 -8.36
C ILE A 566 -42.96 -3.71 -7.93
N GLU A 567 -42.77 -3.40 -6.66
CA GLU A 567 -42.97 -2.08 -6.10
C GLU A 567 -41.69 -1.58 -5.45
N ALA A 568 -41.07 -0.60 -6.09
CA ALA A 568 -40.03 0.20 -5.50
C ALA A 568 -40.65 1.29 -4.60
N PRO A 569 -39.87 1.88 -3.68
CA PRO A 569 -40.31 3.04 -2.91
C PRO A 569 -40.89 4.15 -3.81
N GLU A 570 -41.84 4.92 -3.29
CA GLU A 570 -42.51 5.98 -4.07
C GLU A 570 -41.50 6.95 -4.71
N GLY A 571 -41.71 7.24 -6.00
CA GLY A 571 -40.86 8.12 -6.80
C GLY A 571 -39.67 7.44 -7.50
N TYR A 572 -39.35 6.17 -7.20
CA TYR A 572 -38.30 5.41 -7.91
C TYR A 572 -38.81 4.91 -9.27
N HIS A 573 -37.93 4.69 -10.23
CA HIS A 573 -38.19 4.04 -11.51
C HIS A 573 -37.52 2.67 -11.55
N ILE A 574 -38.14 1.67 -12.19
CA ILE A 574 -37.64 0.28 -12.19
C ILE A 574 -37.03 -0.01 -13.56
N PHE A 575 -35.75 -0.37 -13.55
CA PHE A 575 -35.00 -0.84 -14.71
C PHE A 575 -35.01 -2.37 -14.71
N ILE A 576 -35.37 -2.99 -15.83
CA ILE A 576 -35.47 -4.45 -15.99
C ILE A 576 -34.60 -4.88 -17.17
N ASN A 577 -33.76 -5.87 -16.97
CA ASN A 577 -32.85 -6.43 -17.95
C ASN A 577 -33.09 -7.94 -18.09
N PHE A 578 -33.68 -8.37 -19.21
CA PHE A 578 -33.81 -9.78 -19.57
C PHE A 578 -32.51 -10.25 -20.21
N THR A 579 -31.71 -11.02 -19.47
CA THR A 579 -30.44 -11.56 -19.96
C THR A 579 -30.63 -12.83 -20.80
N LYS A 580 -31.75 -13.53 -20.62
CA LYS A 580 -32.16 -14.70 -21.42
C LYS A 580 -33.67 -14.65 -21.65
N PHE A 581 -34.10 -14.90 -22.90
CA PHE A 581 -35.51 -14.86 -23.28
C PHE A 581 -35.80 -15.83 -24.43
N THR A 582 -36.48 -16.93 -24.11
CA THR A 582 -36.88 -17.98 -25.04
C THR A 582 -38.28 -18.47 -24.65
N VAL A 583 -39.30 -17.87 -25.25
CA VAL A 583 -40.72 -18.17 -24.96
C VAL A 583 -41.40 -18.59 -26.26
N GLU A 584 -42.32 -19.55 -26.21
CA GLU A 584 -43.02 -20.01 -27.40
C GLU A 584 -43.80 -18.88 -28.08
N GLY A 585 -43.65 -18.73 -29.40
CA GLY A 585 -44.50 -17.86 -30.23
C GLY A 585 -43.73 -17.15 -31.34
N MET A 586 -44.47 -16.65 -32.34
CA MET A 586 -43.92 -15.74 -33.36
C MET A 586 -44.01 -14.30 -32.87
N LYS A 587 -42.90 -13.55 -33.02
CA LYS A 587 -42.71 -12.15 -32.57
C LYS A 587 -43.78 -11.17 -33.06
N THR A 588 -44.58 -11.53 -34.06
CA THR A 588 -45.60 -10.65 -34.66
C THR A 588 -46.95 -10.66 -33.94
N GLU A 589 -47.33 -11.75 -33.26
CA GLU A 589 -48.68 -11.87 -32.69
C GLU A 589 -48.74 -12.47 -31.27
N CYS A 590 -47.68 -13.15 -30.79
CA CYS A 590 -47.58 -13.71 -29.42
C CYS A 590 -48.89 -14.27 -28.84
N ALA A 591 -49.55 -15.11 -29.64
CA ALA A 591 -50.86 -15.68 -29.36
C ALA A 591 -50.83 -16.92 -28.44
N TYR A 592 -49.67 -17.59 -28.37
CA TYR A 592 -49.42 -18.75 -27.52
C TYR A 592 -48.86 -18.25 -26.17
N ASP A 593 -47.62 -18.57 -25.84
CA ASP A 593 -46.98 -18.12 -24.62
C ASP A 593 -46.48 -16.68 -24.73
N TYR A 594 -46.57 -15.94 -23.63
CA TYR A 594 -46.12 -14.56 -23.63
C TYR A 594 -45.70 -14.04 -22.26
N VAL A 595 -44.83 -13.03 -22.30
CA VAL A 595 -44.51 -12.15 -21.18
C VAL A 595 -45.06 -10.75 -21.49
N LYS A 596 -45.77 -10.16 -20.55
CA LYS A 596 -46.30 -8.79 -20.63
C LYS A 596 -45.75 -7.94 -19.49
N ILE A 597 -45.23 -6.76 -19.79
CA ILE A 597 -44.62 -5.85 -18.81
C ILE A 597 -45.46 -4.57 -18.73
N GLY A 598 -46.26 -4.44 -17.68
CA GLY A 598 -47.19 -3.32 -17.51
C GLY A 598 -48.18 -3.23 -18.66
N ASP A 599 -48.21 -2.07 -19.32
CA ASP A 599 -49.07 -1.79 -20.48
C ASP A 599 -48.36 -2.03 -21.83
N SER A 600 -47.19 -2.70 -21.83
CA SER A 600 -46.45 -3.01 -23.06
C SER A 600 -47.18 -4.01 -23.95
N GLU A 601 -46.72 -4.10 -25.21
CA GLU A 601 -47.05 -5.23 -26.09
C GLU A 601 -46.52 -6.55 -25.52
N LYS A 602 -47.13 -7.66 -25.95
CA LYS A 602 -46.76 -9.01 -25.52
C LYS A 602 -45.43 -9.43 -26.17
N LEU A 603 -44.55 -10.03 -25.38
CA LEU A 603 -43.25 -10.52 -25.82
C LEU A 603 -43.24 -12.06 -25.89
N CYS A 604 -42.73 -12.60 -26.99
CA CYS A 604 -42.57 -14.04 -27.22
C CYS A 604 -41.48 -14.28 -28.29
N GLY A 605 -41.06 -15.53 -28.47
CA GLY A 605 -39.97 -15.91 -29.36
C GLY A 605 -38.60 -15.91 -28.68
N GLU A 606 -37.54 -15.95 -29.49
CA GLU A 606 -36.14 -16.02 -29.04
C GLU A 606 -35.39 -14.71 -29.34
N TYR A 607 -34.63 -14.24 -28.36
CA TYR A 607 -33.81 -13.02 -28.47
C TYR A 607 -32.36 -13.30 -28.07
N ASP A 608 -31.43 -13.08 -29.00
CA ASP A 608 -29.98 -13.29 -28.81
C ASP A 608 -29.27 -12.14 -28.08
N THR A 609 -29.96 -11.01 -27.91
CA THR A 609 -29.44 -9.82 -27.22
C THR A 609 -30.31 -9.48 -26.01
N PRO A 610 -29.73 -8.97 -24.91
CA PRO A 610 -30.49 -8.62 -23.72
C PRO A 610 -31.55 -7.56 -24.00
N LEU A 611 -32.77 -7.77 -23.47
CA LEU A 611 -33.86 -6.81 -23.60
C LEU A 611 -33.91 -5.92 -22.35
N LEU A 612 -33.82 -4.61 -22.56
CA LEU A 612 -33.80 -3.60 -21.50
C LEU A 612 -35.10 -2.79 -21.51
N PHE A 613 -35.72 -2.67 -20.34
CA PHE A 613 -36.94 -1.90 -20.12
C PHE A 613 -36.77 -0.97 -18.93
N THR A 614 -37.31 0.25 -19.02
CA THR A 614 -37.39 1.21 -17.90
C THR A 614 -38.84 1.58 -17.67
N THR A 615 -39.30 1.47 -16.43
CA THR A 615 -40.69 1.77 -16.08
C THR A 615 -40.87 3.25 -15.74
N PRO A 616 -42.00 3.87 -16.13
CA PRO A 616 -42.28 5.28 -15.84
C PRO A 616 -42.79 5.53 -14.41
N ARG A 617 -42.99 4.46 -13.63
CA ARG A 617 -43.53 4.50 -12.26
C ARG A 617 -42.73 3.56 -11.38
N ASN A 618 -42.85 3.74 -10.07
CA ASN A 618 -42.25 2.89 -9.03
C ASN A 618 -42.91 1.52 -8.88
N ARG A 619 -43.91 1.22 -9.71
CA ARG A 619 -44.65 -0.03 -9.65
C ARG A 619 -44.87 -0.57 -11.05
N VAL A 620 -44.53 -1.84 -11.23
CA VAL A 620 -44.72 -2.54 -12.51
C VAL A 620 -45.26 -3.93 -12.25
N ARG A 621 -46.24 -4.32 -13.07
CA ARG A 621 -46.80 -5.67 -13.07
C ARG A 621 -46.25 -6.43 -14.27
N ILE A 622 -45.61 -7.56 -14.03
CA ILE A 622 -45.07 -8.44 -15.07
C ILE A 622 -45.89 -9.72 -15.03
N GLU A 623 -46.45 -10.10 -16.17
CA GLU A 623 -47.31 -11.26 -16.30
C GLU A 623 -46.71 -12.23 -17.31
N PHE A 624 -46.47 -13.46 -16.87
CA PHE A 624 -46.12 -14.57 -17.73
C PHE A 624 -47.29 -15.53 -17.81
N SER A 625 -47.69 -15.91 -19.03
CA SER A 625 -48.75 -16.89 -19.27
C SER A 625 -48.25 -17.92 -20.28
N SER A 626 -48.38 -19.20 -19.91
CA SER A 626 -48.20 -20.35 -20.80
C SER A 626 -49.52 -21.05 -21.11
N ASP A 627 -49.66 -21.56 -22.33
CA ASP A 627 -50.81 -22.32 -22.80
C ASP A 627 -50.68 -23.82 -22.46
N SER A 628 -51.55 -24.69 -22.99
CA SER A 628 -51.53 -26.12 -22.68
C SER A 628 -50.44 -26.93 -23.38
N SER A 629 -49.57 -26.30 -24.18
CA SER A 629 -48.63 -26.93 -25.08
C SER A 629 -47.29 -26.20 -25.20
N VAL A 630 -46.29 -26.93 -25.73
CA VAL A 630 -44.94 -26.47 -26.12
C VAL A 630 -44.22 -25.63 -25.06
N GLU A 631 -43.37 -26.31 -24.32
CA GLU A 631 -42.51 -25.68 -23.31
C GLU A 631 -41.18 -25.22 -23.95
N ARG A 632 -40.62 -24.11 -23.44
CA ARG A 632 -39.30 -23.60 -23.81
C ARG A 632 -38.50 -23.26 -22.55
N ASP A 633 -37.21 -22.99 -22.71
CA ASP A 633 -36.27 -22.68 -21.61
C ASP A 633 -36.72 -21.47 -20.76
N GLY A 634 -37.57 -20.60 -21.29
CA GLY A 634 -38.19 -19.50 -20.57
C GLY A 634 -37.32 -18.26 -20.51
N PHE A 635 -37.37 -17.52 -19.40
CA PHE A 635 -36.66 -16.24 -19.27
C PHE A 635 -36.03 -16.03 -17.90
N PHE A 636 -35.00 -15.19 -17.89
CA PHE A 636 -34.37 -14.70 -16.68
C PHE A 636 -34.09 -13.21 -16.80
N ALA A 637 -34.51 -12.45 -15.79
CA ALA A 637 -34.38 -11.01 -15.77
C ALA A 637 -33.90 -10.50 -14.41
N HIS A 638 -33.04 -9.49 -14.45
CA HIS A 638 -32.65 -8.71 -13.28
C HIS A 638 -33.40 -7.38 -13.29
N PHE A 639 -33.80 -6.89 -12.12
CA PHE A 639 -34.34 -5.55 -11.98
C PHE A 639 -33.62 -4.75 -10.91
N ILE A 640 -33.51 -3.45 -11.12
CA ILE A 640 -32.94 -2.48 -10.19
C ILE A 640 -33.86 -1.27 -10.20
N ALA A 641 -34.28 -0.83 -9.02
CA ALA A 641 -35.00 0.40 -8.83
C ALA A 641 -34.02 1.52 -8.51
N ASP A 642 -34.24 2.66 -9.12
CA ASP A 642 -33.41 3.84 -9.03
C ASP A 642 -34.31 5.04 -8.81
N PHE A 643 -33.98 5.89 -7.85
CA PHE A 643 -34.71 7.13 -7.63
C PHE A 643 -34.07 8.17 -8.51
N ASP A 644 -34.81 8.74 -9.43
CA ASP A 644 -34.29 9.90 -10.14
C ASP A 644 -34.42 11.12 -9.22
N GLU A 645 -33.48 11.26 -8.28
CA GLU A 645 -33.47 12.36 -7.31
C GLU A 645 -33.53 13.72 -8.04
N CYS A 646 -33.00 13.79 -9.27
CA CYS A 646 -32.94 14.99 -10.08
C CYS A 646 -34.32 15.48 -10.53
N GLN A 647 -35.33 14.62 -10.59
CA GLN A 647 -36.71 15.01 -10.95
C GLN A 647 -37.38 15.85 -9.87
N ASN A 648 -36.97 15.70 -8.61
CA ASN A 648 -37.57 16.41 -7.49
C ASN A 648 -36.68 17.57 -7.04
N ALA A 649 -37.04 18.79 -7.46
CA ALA A 649 -36.31 20.03 -7.15
C ALA A 649 -34.80 19.96 -7.44
N ASN A 650 -34.40 19.30 -8.55
CA ASN A 650 -33.00 19.09 -8.94
C ASN A 650 -32.17 18.36 -7.86
N ALA A 651 -32.79 17.52 -7.03
CA ALA A 651 -32.19 16.89 -5.86
C ALA A 651 -31.57 17.87 -4.85
N GLY A 652 -31.97 19.15 -4.86
CA GLY A 652 -31.33 20.20 -4.09
C GLY A 652 -29.99 20.69 -4.67
N CYS A 653 -29.57 20.21 -5.85
CA CYS A 653 -28.43 20.76 -6.57
C CYS A 653 -28.75 22.17 -7.09
N GLU A 654 -27.84 23.12 -6.91
CA GLU A 654 -28.01 24.49 -7.40
C GLU A 654 -27.94 24.57 -8.93
N HIS A 655 -27.07 23.76 -9.57
CA HIS A 655 -26.90 23.77 -11.03
C HIS A 655 -27.36 22.47 -11.70
N VAL A 656 -26.53 21.43 -11.72
CA VAL A 656 -26.81 20.23 -12.51
C VAL A 656 -26.82 19.01 -11.62
N CYS A 657 -27.98 18.39 -11.48
CA CYS A 657 -28.08 17.05 -10.91
C CYS A 657 -27.84 15.99 -11.99
N GLN A 658 -26.95 15.04 -11.73
CA GLN A 658 -26.75 13.87 -12.57
C GLN A 658 -27.19 12.62 -11.83
N ASN A 659 -28.26 12.00 -12.31
CA ASN A 659 -28.76 10.73 -11.76
C ASN A 659 -27.83 9.57 -12.16
N ARG A 660 -27.50 8.70 -11.22
CA ARG A 660 -26.71 7.48 -11.41
C ARG A 660 -27.43 6.33 -10.71
N LEU A 661 -27.25 5.11 -11.20
CA LEU A 661 -27.86 3.93 -10.59
C LEU A 661 -27.50 3.83 -9.09
N GLY A 662 -28.48 4.09 -8.21
CA GLY A 662 -28.38 4.08 -6.76
C GLY A 662 -27.85 5.35 -6.09
N SER A 663 -27.63 6.45 -6.83
CA SER A 663 -27.20 7.75 -6.29
C SER A 663 -27.33 8.88 -7.30
N TYR A 664 -27.36 10.12 -6.87
CA TYR A 664 -27.12 11.28 -7.74
C TYR A 664 -25.85 12.03 -7.33
N VAL A 665 -25.31 12.82 -8.25
CA VAL A 665 -24.24 13.77 -7.94
C VAL A 665 -24.62 15.15 -8.44
N CYS A 666 -24.51 16.15 -7.55
CA CYS A 666 -24.57 17.54 -7.94
C CYS A 666 -23.26 17.93 -8.61
N THR A 667 -23.38 18.52 -9.79
CA THR A 667 -22.28 19.10 -10.54
C THR A 667 -22.59 20.56 -10.77
N CYS A 668 -21.57 21.39 -10.68
CA CYS A 668 -21.71 22.81 -10.93
C CYS A 668 -21.39 23.11 -12.38
N ASN A 669 -22.10 24.07 -12.98
CA ASN A 669 -21.73 24.59 -14.28
C ASN A 669 -20.28 25.12 -14.22
N PRO A 670 -19.48 24.97 -15.30
CA PRO A 670 -18.11 25.47 -15.31
C PRO A 670 -18.08 26.96 -14.96
N GLY A 671 -17.27 27.34 -13.95
CA GLY A 671 -17.26 28.66 -13.32
C GLY A 671 -17.76 28.68 -11.86
N TYR A 672 -18.34 27.58 -11.38
CA TYR A 672 -18.84 27.45 -10.01
C TYR A 672 -18.26 26.19 -9.34
N ILE A 673 -18.01 26.25 -8.03
CA ILE A 673 -17.51 25.10 -7.25
C ILE A 673 -18.63 24.55 -6.38
N LEU A 674 -18.71 23.21 -6.31
CA LEU A 674 -19.65 22.55 -5.43
C LEU A 674 -19.22 22.85 -3.99
N ALA A 675 -20.09 23.54 -3.26
CA ALA A 675 -19.88 23.91 -1.88
C ALA A 675 -19.73 22.68 -0.98
N GLU A 676 -19.20 22.86 0.23
CA GLU A 676 -19.00 21.77 1.19
C GLU A 676 -20.27 20.98 1.52
N ASP A 677 -21.45 21.59 1.32
CA ASP A 677 -22.75 20.94 1.48
C ASP A 677 -23.07 19.93 0.35
N LYS A 678 -22.25 19.85 -0.69
CA LYS A 678 -22.40 18.99 -1.88
C LYS A 678 -23.65 19.25 -2.71
N HIS A 679 -24.31 20.39 -2.51
CA HIS A 679 -25.59 20.74 -3.14
C HIS A 679 -25.54 22.12 -3.80
N ASN A 680 -25.04 23.12 -3.08
CA ASN A 680 -24.94 24.48 -3.60
C ASN A 680 -23.67 24.63 -4.45
N CYS A 681 -23.76 25.48 -5.45
CA CYS A 681 -22.70 25.90 -6.32
C CYS A 681 -22.33 27.33 -5.95
N LYS A 682 -21.37 27.48 -5.05
CA LYS A 682 -20.85 28.82 -4.74
C LYS A 682 -20.19 29.36 -6.00
N GLU A 683 -20.26 30.68 -6.18
CA GLU A 683 -19.27 31.40 -6.99
C GLU A 683 -17.91 30.93 -6.47
N GLY A 684 -17.33 30.01 -7.21
CA GLY A 684 -15.94 29.69 -6.99
C GLY A 684 -15.23 30.97 -7.30
N SER A 685 -14.23 31.31 -6.49
CA SER A 685 -13.07 31.96 -7.07
C SER A 685 -12.77 31.16 -8.34
N CYS A 686 -13.04 31.75 -9.50
CA CYS A 686 -12.75 31.14 -10.78
C CYS A 686 -11.24 31.25 -10.92
N PHE A 687 -10.53 30.47 -10.12
CA PHE A 687 -9.08 30.42 -9.97
C PHE A 687 -8.74 28.94 -10.00
N PHE A 688 -8.02 28.54 -11.03
CA PHE A 688 -7.64 27.16 -11.26
C PHE A 688 -6.11 27.05 -11.16
N GLU A 689 -5.62 26.22 -10.25
CA GLU A 689 -4.21 25.79 -10.27
C GLU A 689 -4.07 24.60 -11.21
N VAL A 690 -3.22 24.74 -12.22
CA VAL A 690 -3.05 23.78 -13.29
C VAL A 690 -1.63 23.25 -13.26
N ASN A 691 -1.47 22.06 -12.67
CA ASN A 691 -0.15 21.46 -12.39
C ASN A 691 0.14 20.19 -13.22
N ALA A 692 -0.80 19.78 -14.08
CA ALA A 692 -0.58 18.63 -14.97
C ALA A 692 0.37 19.02 -16.13
N PRO A 693 1.14 18.08 -16.70
CA PRO A 693 2.08 18.38 -17.78
C PRO A 693 1.40 18.70 -19.11
N ALA A 694 0.13 18.32 -19.29
CA ALA A 694 -0.68 18.66 -20.46
C ALA A 694 -2.17 18.57 -20.11
N GLY A 695 -3.01 19.30 -20.84
CA GLY A 695 -4.46 19.20 -20.71
C GLY A 695 -5.22 20.26 -21.50
N ASP A 696 -6.55 20.24 -21.36
CA ASP A 696 -7.45 21.19 -21.99
C ASP A 696 -8.11 22.08 -20.93
N ILE A 697 -8.27 23.37 -21.26
CA ILE A 697 -9.03 24.35 -20.50
C ILE A 697 -10.15 24.93 -21.37
N HIS A 698 -11.22 25.36 -20.72
CA HIS A 698 -12.36 25.98 -21.39
C HIS A 698 -12.85 27.20 -20.63
N SER A 699 -13.43 28.15 -21.35
CA SER A 699 -14.21 29.22 -20.72
C SER A 699 -15.41 28.64 -19.96
N PRO A 700 -15.88 29.35 -18.92
CA PRO A 700 -17.12 28.99 -18.24
C PRO A 700 -18.27 28.72 -19.22
N ASN A 701 -19.05 27.67 -18.96
CA ASN A 701 -20.19 27.23 -19.77
C ASN A 701 -19.91 26.76 -21.23
N TYR A 702 -18.65 26.68 -21.69
CA TYR A 702 -18.31 26.17 -23.03
C TYR A 702 -18.86 24.74 -23.24
N PRO A 703 -19.47 24.40 -24.40
CA PRO A 703 -19.54 25.17 -25.65
C PRO A 703 -20.72 26.15 -25.74
N ASN A 704 -21.52 26.31 -24.70
CA ASN A 704 -22.58 27.31 -24.62
C ASN A 704 -21.99 28.68 -24.27
N ASP A 705 -22.82 29.73 -24.36
CA ASP A 705 -22.35 31.08 -24.13
C ASP A 705 -21.86 31.29 -22.68
N TYR A 706 -20.69 31.94 -22.51
CA TYR A 706 -20.14 32.20 -21.18
C TYR A 706 -21.02 33.14 -20.37
N PRO A 707 -21.07 33.03 -19.02
CA PRO A 707 -21.82 33.94 -18.18
C PRO A 707 -21.23 35.35 -18.22
N LYS A 708 -22.08 36.35 -17.96
CA LYS A 708 -21.73 37.77 -17.88
C LYS A 708 -21.09 38.09 -16.52
N GLY A 709 -20.23 39.11 -16.46
CA GLY A 709 -19.61 39.59 -15.23
C GLY A 709 -18.58 38.63 -14.61
N GLN A 710 -18.03 37.70 -15.39
CA GLN A 710 -17.10 36.69 -14.89
C GLN A 710 -15.69 37.25 -14.78
N ASN A 711 -14.94 36.79 -13.78
CA ASN A 711 -13.50 37.02 -13.68
C ASN A 711 -12.83 35.70 -13.31
N CYS A 712 -12.34 35.02 -14.33
CA CYS A 712 -11.71 33.72 -14.25
C CYS A 712 -10.22 33.82 -14.44
N SER A 713 -9.48 32.94 -13.78
CA SER A 713 -8.03 32.91 -13.74
C SER A 713 -7.52 31.48 -13.69
N TRP A 714 -6.45 31.20 -14.42
CA TRP A 714 -5.77 29.92 -14.46
C TRP A 714 -4.29 30.19 -14.21
N HIS A 715 -3.76 29.59 -13.14
CA HIS A 715 -2.35 29.61 -12.81
C HIS A 715 -1.75 28.27 -13.20
N PHE A 716 -0.96 28.27 -14.27
CA PHE A 716 -0.27 27.09 -14.78
C PHE A 716 1.12 27.02 -14.14
N VAL A 717 1.43 25.89 -13.50
CA VAL A 717 2.76 25.62 -12.95
C VAL A 717 3.26 24.30 -13.50
N THR A 718 4.39 24.32 -14.20
CA THR A 718 5.06 23.11 -14.68
C THR A 718 6.37 22.87 -13.96
N THR A 719 6.98 21.72 -14.25
CA THR A 719 8.26 21.26 -13.72
C THR A 719 9.36 22.31 -13.94
N PRO A 720 10.19 22.63 -12.93
CA PRO A 720 11.25 23.63 -13.07
C PRO A 720 12.15 23.37 -14.28
N GLY A 721 12.49 24.44 -15.00
CA GLY A 721 13.26 24.35 -16.24
C GLY A 721 12.43 24.04 -17.49
N HIS A 722 11.14 23.72 -17.38
CA HIS A 722 10.23 23.64 -18.53
C HIS A 722 9.46 24.95 -18.71
N ARG A 723 8.85 25.09 -19.87
CA ARG A 723 7.94 26.18 -20.24
C ARG A 723 6.57 25.62 -20.57
N LEU A 724 5.59 26.50 -20.61
CA LEU A 724 4.20 26.19 -20.95
C LEU A 724 3.89 26.73 -22.33
N MET A 725 3.38 25.86 -23.18
CA MET A 725 2.86 26.19 -24.49
C MET A 725 1.34 26.13 -24.45
N LEU A 726 0.68 27.23 -24.82
CA LEU A 726 -0.78 27.36 -24.83
C LEU A 726 -1.26 27.62 -26.27
N THR A 727 -2.25 26.86 -26.71
CA THR A 727 -2.84 26.94 -28.04
C THR A 727 -4.36 26.98 -27.95
N PHE A 728 -5.02 27.84 -28.73
CA PHE A 728 -6.48 27.95 -28.75
C PHE A 728 -7.05 27.24 -29.96
N SER A 729 -7.94 26.26 -29.74
CA SER A 729 -8.58 25.53 -30.84
C SER A 729 -9.92 26.15 -31.26
N ASN A 730 -10.63 26.78 -30.32
CA ASN A 730 -11.86 27.53 -30.59
C ASN A 730 -11.87 28.81 -29.76
N PHE A 731 -12.29 29.93 -30.36
CA PHE A 731 -12.25 31.24 -29.71
C PHE A 731 -13.37 32.14 -30.24
N GLN A 732 -14.33 32.45 -29.38
CA GLN A 732 -15.46 33.33 -29.64
C GLN A 732 -15.75 34.16 -28.39
N VAL A 733 -15.07 35.29 -28.29
CA VAL A 733 -15.24 36.29 -27.21
C VAL A 733 -15.81 37.56 -27.83
N GLU A 734 -16.54 38.39 -27.08
CA GLU A 734 -17.12 39.62 -27.61
C GLU A 734 -16.07 40.46 -28.34
N GLU A 735 -16.42 40.98 -29.53
CA GLU A 735 -15.47 41.69 -30.38
C GLU A 735 -15.48 43.19 -30.05
N HIS A 736 -14.30 43.74 -29.78
CA HIS A 736 -14.12 45.18 -29.57
C HIS A 736 -12.72 45.62 -30.05
N ALA A 737 -12.61 46.83 -30.61
CA ALA A 737 -11.36 47.34 -31.21
C ALA A 737 -10.14 47.35 -30.27
N HIS A 738 -10.38 47.39 -28.95
CA HIS A 738 -9.36 47.35 -27.91
C HIS A 738 -9.64 46.29 -26.82
N CYS A 739 -10.49 45.29 -27.08
CA CYS A 739 -10.85 44.24 -26.11
C CYS A 739 -11.20 44.76 -24.70
N LYS A 740 -12.06 45.78 -24.65
CA LYS A 740 -12.42 46.50 -23.42
C LYS A 740 -13.66 45.92 -22.72
N TYR A 741 -14.48 45.19 -23.48
CA TYR A 741 -15.62 44.46 -22.96
C TYR A 741 -15.12 43.12 -22.44
N ASP A 742 -15.34 42.04 -23.19
CA ASP A 742 -14.83 40.73 -22.83
C ASP A 742 -13.41 40.51 -23.36
N ALA A 743 -12.55 39.91 -22.53
CA ALA A 743 -11.15 39.72 -22.86
C ALA A 743 -10.52 38.50 -22.18
N VAL A 744 -9.62 37.84 -22.92
CA VAL A 744 -8.67 36.87 -22.38
C VAL A 744 -7.29 37.53 -22.32
N SER A 745 -6.74 37.73 -21.13
CA SER A 745 -5.40 38.26 -20.92
C SER A 745 -4.47 37.14 -20.48
N VAL A 746 -3.26 37.09 -21.04
CA VAL A 746 -2.25 36.08 -20.71
C VAL A 746 -0.99 36.78 -20.25
N PHE A 747 -0.45 36.36 -19.11
CA PHE A 747 0.71 36.91 -18.45
C PHE A 747 1.80 35.83 -18.31
N ASP A 748 3.04 36.21 -18.61
CA ASP A 748 4.22 35.35 -18.55
C ASP A 748 4.84 35.39 -17.15
N GLY A 749 4.21 34.67 -16.22
CA GLY A 749 4.60 34.54 -14.81
C GLY A 749 3.46 33.94 -13.98
N GLY A 750 3.61 33.94 -12.65
CA GLY A 750 2.64 33.31 -11.74
C GLY A 750 1.41 34.15 -11.35
N ASP A 751 1.35 35.42 -11.74
CA ASP A 751 0.25 36.33 -11.39
C ASP A 751 0.00 37.44 -12.44
N ASP A 752 -0.98 38.30 -12.16
CA ASP A 752 -1.38 39.44 -13.00
C ASP A 752 -0.41 40.64 -12.94
N SER A 753 0.63 40.57 -12.10
CA SER A 753 1.71 41.57 -12.06
C SER A 753 2.84 41.25 -13.04
N ALA A 754 2.84 40.04 -13.62
CA ALA A 754 3.82 39.58 -14.58
C ALA A 754 3.68 40.24 -15.96
N LEU A 755 4.61 39.93 -16.88
CA LEU A 755 4.63 40.53 -18.21
C LEU A 755 3.40 40.09 -19.03
N LEU A 756 2.52 41.03 -19.35
CA LEU A 756 1.36 40.79 -20.22
C LEU A 756 1.82 40.38 -21.63
N SER A 757 1.59 39.12 -21.98
CA SER A 757 1.89 38.54 -23.29
C SER A 757 0.88 38.98 -24.35
N GLY A 758 -0.38 39.18 -23.96
CA GLY A 758 -1.41 39.69 -24.87
C GLY A 758 -2.80 39.74 -24.25
N VAL A 759 -3.67 40.53 -24.89
CA VAL A 759 -5.10 40.62 -24.58
C VAL A 759 -5.87 40.28 -25.86
N PHE A 760 -6.79 39.34 -25.77
CA PHE A 760 -7.46 38.74 -26.93
C PHE A 760 -8.98 38.78 -26.79
N CYS A 761 -9.67 39.09 -27.89
CA CYS A 761 -11.12 39.13 -27.99
C CYS A 761 -11.56 38.92 -29.46
N GLY A 762 -12.86 38.76 -29.72
CA GLY A 762 -13.38 38.47 -31.06
C GLY A 762 -13.44 36.99 -31.43
N LEU A 763 -13.47 36.69 -32.73
CA LEU A 763 -13.69 35.34 -33.28
C LEU A 763 -12.42 34.65 -33.80
N ALA A 764 -11.30 35.38 -33.83
CA ALA A 764 -10.03 34.84 -34.29
C ALA A 764 -9.28 34.21 -33.10
N PRO A 765 -8.83 32.94 -33.19
CA PRO A 765 -8.06 32.32 -32.13
C PRO A 765 -6.72 33.06 -31.92
N PRO A 766 -6.30 33.28 -30.67
CA PRO A 766 -4.99 33.84 -30.35
C PRO A 766 -3.84 33.04 -31.00
N PRO A 767 -2.70 33.70 -31.27
CA PRO A 767 -1.48 32.98 -31.66
C PRO A 767 -1.03 32.04 -30.53
N LEU A 768 -0.19 31.07 -30.87
CA LEU A 768 0.46 30.20 -29.90
C LEU A 768 1.27 31.03 -28.89
N ILE A 769 1.04 30.78 -27.60
CA ILE A 769 1.73 31.47 -26.51
C ILE A 769 2.71 30.49 -25.89
N LEU A 770 3.94 30.93 -25.69
CA LEU A 770 5.00 30.16 -25.06
C LEU A 770 5.56 30.99 -23.89
N SER A 771 5.45 30.47 -22.67
CA SER A 771 5.98 31.14 -21.48
C SER A 771 7.51 31.23 -21.54
N SER A 772 8.11 32.19 -20.84
CA SER A 772 9.56 32.26 -20.64
C SER A 772 10.03 31.44 -19.43
N SER A 773 9.13 31.21 -18.47
CA SER A 773 9.38 30.49 -17.21
C SER A 773 8.51 29.24 -17.06
N ASN A 774 8.59 28.56 -15.91
CA ASN A 774 7.75 27.41 -15.58
C ASN A 774 6.35 27.80 -15.06
N GLU A 775 6.00 29.08 -15.09
CA GLU A 775 4.70 29.60 -14.69
C GLU A 775 4.07 30.43 -15.82
N LEU A 776 2.75 30.33 -15.96
CA LEU A 776 1.93 31.15 -16.86
C LEU A 776 0.62 31.48 -16.15
N TYR A 777 0.12 32.70 -16.33
CA TYR A 777 -1.13 33.15 -15.72
C TYR A 777 -2.09 33.63 -16.81
N LEU A 778 -3.31 33.10 -16.83
CA LEU A 778 -4.34 33.49 -17.79
C LEU A 778 -5.54 34.02 -17.04
N THR A 779 -6.12 35.13 -17.48
CA THR A 779 -7.37 35.67 -16.95
C THR A 779 -8.41 35.85 -18.06
N PHE A 780 -9.66 35.50 -17.79
CA PHE A 780 -10.81 35.78 -18.63
C PHE A 780 -11.80 36.66 -17.89
N SER A 781 -12.05 37.86 -18.41
CA SER A 781 -13.03 38.80 -17.86
C SER A 781 -14.17 39.02 -18.83
N SER A 782 -15.42 38.95 -18.35
CA SER A 782 -16.61 39.34 -19.12
C SER A 782 -17.37 40.50 -18.47
N ASP A 783 -17.99 41.34 -19.30
CA ASP A 783 -18.78 42.49 -18.87
C ASP A 783 -20.25 42.12 -18.58
N ALA A 784 -21.09 43.11 -18.26
CA ALA A 784 -22.49 42.88 -17.88
C ALA A 784 -23.42 42.57 -19.08
N SER A 785 -22.89 42.48 -20.29
CA SER A 785 -23.62 42.35 -21.54
C SER A 785 -22.98 41.31 -22.48
N VAL A 786 -23.56 41.14 -23.68
CA VAL A 786 -23.10 40.28 -24.80
C VAL A 786 -22.19 39.09 -24.43
N SER A 787 -22.76 37.88 -24.40
CA SER A 787 -22.00 36.64 -24.25
C SER A 787 -21.86 35.89 -25.58
N ARG A 788 -20.79 35.09 -25.70
CA ARG A 788 -20.55 34.17 -26.83
C ARG A 788 -20.07 32.81 -26.31
N ARG A 789 -19.83 31.84 -27.19
CA ARG A 789 -19.41 30.47 -26.81
C ARG A 789 -18.11 30.40 -25.99
N GLY A 790 -17.27 31.43 -26.05
CA GLY A 790 -16.01 31.51 -25.32
C GLY A 790 -14.88 30.76 -25.99
N PHE A 791 -14.02 30.10 -25.24
CA PHE A 791 -12.80 29.50 -25.78
C PHE A 791 -12.54 28.08 -25.28
N GLN A 792 -11.78 27.35 -26.09
CA GLN A 792 -11.14 26.10 -25.73
C GLN A 792 -9.65 26.23 -26.04
N ALA A 793 -8.80 25.93 -25.06
CA ALA A 793 -7.36 25.98 -25.21
C ALA A 793 -6.70 24.69 -24.70
N HIS A 794 -5.67 24.25 -25.39
CA HIS A 794 -4.84 23.13 -25.02
C HIS A 794 -3.49 23.66 -24.54
N TYR A 795 -3.04 23.18 -23.37
CA TYR A 795 -1.74 23.53 -22.81
C TYR A 795 -0.86 22.29 -22.69
N THR A 796 0.44 22.48 -22.92
CA THR A 796 1.45 21.43 -22.76
C THR A 796 2.74 22.00 -22.18
N SER A 797 3.38 21.19 -21.35
CA SER A 797 4.72 21.45 -20.85
C SER A 797 5.74 21.10 -21.93
N VAL A 798 6.55 22.06 -22.32
CA VAL A 798 7.61 21.92 -23.30
C VAL A 798 8.96 22.15 -22.64
N CYS A 799 9.97 21.38 -23.02
CA CYS A 799 11.31 21.50 -22.45
C CYS A 799 12.07 22.74 -22.97
N GLY A 800 13.15 23.07 -22.29
CA GLY A 800 13.99 24.22 -22.61
C GLY A 800 13.44 25.54 -22.06
N GLY A 801 14.25 26.60 -22.15
CA GLY A 801 13.89 27.95 -21.69
C GLY A 801 15.06 28.81 -21.28
N ARG A 802 14.79 30.03 -20.82
CA ARG A 802 15.80 30.97 -20.32
C ARG A 802 15.73 31.04 -18.81
N LEU A 803 16.78 30.56 -18.15
CA LEU A 803 16.86 30.40 -16.70
C LEU A 803 17.82 31.43 -16.10
N THR A 804 17.50 31.92 -14.90
CA THR A 804 18.36 32.86 -14.17
C THR A 804 18.99 32.15 -12.97
N ALA A 805 20.30 32.05 -12.95
CA ALA A 805 21.05 31.48 -11.84
C ALA A 805 21.21 32.52 -10.72
N GLU A 806 20.69 32.18 -9.54
CA GLU A 806 20.83 32.97 -8.31
C GLU A 806 21.72 32.26 -7.28
N SER A 807 21.89 32.85 -6.09
CA SER A 807 22.60 32.20 -4.99
C SER A 807 21.91 30.93 -4.49
N THR A 808 20.58 30.85 -4.64
CA THR A 808 19.79 29.65 -4.38
C THR A 808 19.85 28.70 -5.58
N PRO A 809 20.05 27.39 -5.36
CA PRO A 809 20.08 26.42 -6.45
C PRO A 809 18.71 26.28 -7.12
N GLY A 810 18.69 26.35 -8.45
CA GLY A 810 17.57 25.93 -9.29
C GLY A 810 17.82 24.55 -9.89
N HIS A 811 16.77 23.94 -10.44
CA HIS A 811 16.83 22.59 -11.01
C HIS A 811 16.30 22.57 -12.45
N ILE A 812 16.94 21.76 -13.29
CA ILE A 812 16.51 21.42 -14.64
C ILE A 812 16.24 19.92 -14.64
N TYR A 813 15.06 19.56 -15.12
CA TYR A 813 14.67 18.17 -15.31
C TYR A 813 14.67 17.88 -16.82
N SER A 814 15.03 16.65 -17.22
CA SER A 814 15.04 16.29 -18.64
C SER A 814 13.65 16.23 -19.28
N HIS A 815 12.61 15.98 -18.49
CA HIS A 815 11.23 15.92 -18.94
C HIS A 815 10.27 16.28 -17.80
N ALA A 816 9.01 16.61 -18.12
CA ALA A 816 8.05 17.14 -17.15
C ALA A 816 7.61 16.10 -16.10
N THR A 817 7.55 14.82 -16.45
CA THR A 817 7.12 13.71 -15.58
C THR A 817 8.29 12.96 -14.94
N PHE A 818 9.42 13.66 -14.73
CA PHE A 818 10.65 13.11 -14.17
C PHE A 818 10.43 12.56 -12.74
N SER A 819 10.14 11.26 -12.67
CA SER A 819 9.95 10.40 -11.48
C SER A 819 9.17 9.14 -11.90
N ASP A 820 8.14 9.35 -12.72
CA ASP A 820 7.09 8.36 -13.03
C ASP A 820 7.26 7.74 -14.42
N SER A 821 8.06 8.38 -15.29
CA SER A 821 8.30 7.92 -16.65
C SER A 821 9.74 8.12 -17.12
N LYS A 822 10.02 7.64 -18.34
CA LYS A 822 11.22 7.92 -19.12
C LYS A 822 11.04 9.24 -19.89
N TYR A 823 12.14 9.82 -20.41
CA TYR A 823 12.05 10.99 -21.28
C TYR A 823 11.39 10.65 -22.62
N GLY A 824 10.91 11.65 -23.35
CA GLY A 824 10.25 11.45 -24.65
C GLY A 824 11.25 11.26 -25.81
N LYS A 825 10.79 10.60 -26.86
CA LYS A 825 11.51 10.43 -28.13
C LYS A 825 11.48 11.72 -28.97
N ASN A 826 12.49 11.91 -29.82
CA ASN A 826 12.64 13.02 -30.76
C ASN A 826 12.51 14.40 -30.09
N GLN A 827 13.16 14.58 -28.94
CA GLN A 827 13.14 15.81 -28.16
C GLN A 827 14.41 16.61 -28.39
N ASP A 828 14.25 17.89 -28.75
CA ASP A 828 15.32 18.88 -28.87
C ASP A 828 15.14 19.95 -27.80
N CYS A 829 15.73 19.73 -26.62
CA CYS A 829 15.57 20.61 -25.48
C CYS A 829 16.78 21.53 -25.34
N SER A 830 16.55 22.82 -25.15
CA SER A 830 17.63 23.83 -25.01
C SER A 830 17.37 24.78 -23.84
N TRP A 831 18.28 24.80 -22.87
CA TRP A 831 18.23 25.65 -21.68
C TRP A 831 19.39 26.64 -21.67
N SER A 832 19.07 27.94 -21.74
CA SER A 832 20.05 29.02 -21.60
C SER A 832 20.02 29.53 -20.16
N VAL A 833 21.07 29.26 -19.40
CA VAL A 833 21.21 29.67 -18.00
C VAL A 833 22.11 30.90 -17.91
N ARG A 834 21.58 32.01 -17.39
CA ARG A 834 22.33 33.26 -17.19
C ARG A 834 22.48 33.57 -15.70
N ALA A 835 23.69 33.92 -15.26
CA ALA A 835 23.94 34.45 -13.92
C ALA A 835 23.25 35.80 -13.71
N LYS A 836 22.59 35.99 -12.56
CA LYS A 836 21.93 37.25 -12.21
C LYS A 836 22.91 38.43 -12.21
N SER A 837 24.10 38.24 -11.66
CA SER A 837 25.19 39.20 -11.79
C SER A 837 26.02 38.93 -13.03
N SER A 838 26.15 39.94 -13.88
CA SER A 838 27.00 39.87 -15.08
C SER A 838 28.48 39.59 -14.76
N THR A 839 28.95 39.82 -13.53
CA THR A 839 30.35 39.54 -13.09
C THR A 839 30.59 38.10 -12.60
N ARG A 840 29.53 37.32 -12.46
CA ARG A 840 29.58 35.94 -11.95
C ARG A 840 29.40 34.93 -13.08
N GLY A 841 29.52 33.65 -12.76
CA GLY A 841 29.31 32.55 -13.69
C GLY A 841 28.23 31.60 -13.18
N VAL A 842 27.86 30.64 -14.00
CA VAL A 842 26.91 29.57 -13.72
C VAL A 842 27.68 28.31 -13.37
N ARG A 843 27.33 27.71 -12.24
CA ARG A 843 27.78 26.37 -11.86
C ARG A 843 26.63 25.40 -12.06
N ILE A 844 26.86 24.34 -12.83
CA ILE A 844 25.90 23.26 -13.06
C ILE A 844 26.48 21.93 -12.57
N GLN A 845 25.63 21.13 -11.92
CA GLN A 845 25.96 19.81 -11.41
C GLN A 845 24.80 18.86 -11.64
N PHE A 846 25.06 17.71 -12.25
CA PHE A 846 24.05 16.67 -12.42
C PHE A 846 23.93 15.85 -11.14
N SER A 847 22.72 15.81 -10.56
CA SER A 847 22.42 14.97 -9.39
C SER A 847 21.92 13.58 -9.79
N THR A 848 21.35 13.45 -10.98
CA THR A 848 20.95 12.19 -11.59
C THR A 848 21.24 12.29 -13.07
N PHE A 849 21.77 11.23 -13.68
CA PHE A 849 22.10 11.20 -15.10
C PHE A 849 21.98 9.76 -15.60
N ASN A 850 21.01 9.51 -16.46
CA ASN A 850 20.79 8.22 -17.11
C ASN A 850 20.18 8.49 -18.50
N VAL A 851 21.04 8.61 -19.49
CA VAL A 851 20.71 8.84 -20.90
C VAL A 851 21.20 7.63 -21.68
N GLU A 852 20.56 7.29 -22.80
CA GLU A 852 20.96 6.14 -23.63
C GLU A 852 22.49 6.07 -23.83
N SER A 853 23.06 4.87 -23.73
CA SER A 853 24.51 4.66 -23.78
C SER A 853 24.94 4.17 -25.16
N GLU A 854 25.72 4.96 -25.90
CA GLU A 854 26.23 4.63 -27.23
C GLU A 854 27.73 4.98 -27.40
N GLU A 855 28.41 4.28 -28.31
CA GLU A 855 29.82 4.52 -28.66
C GLU A 855 30.02 5.83 -29.46
N GLY A 856 30.09 6.95 -28.73
CA GLY A 856 30.27 8.28 -29.30
C GLY A 856 29.14 9.25 -28.97
N CYS A 857 28.13 8.79 -28.20
CA CYS A 857 26.97 9.57 -27.81
C CYS A 857 26.28 10.19 -29.05
N GLN A 858 25.99 9.37 -30.05
CA GLN A 858 25.39 9.81 -31.32
C GLN A 858 23.86 9.71 -31.34
N TYR A 859 23.28 8.88 -30.48
CA TYR A 859 21.82 8.75 -30.31
C TYR A 859 21.34 9.81 -29.31
N ASP A 860 21.06 9.43 -28.07
CA ASP A 860 20.68 10.38 -27.03
C ASP A 860 21.90 10.99 -26.33
N TYR A 861 21.92 12.31 -26.20
CA TYR A 861 23.03 12.99 -25.55
C TYR A 861 22.65 14.33 -24.94
N VAL A 862 23.51 14.76 -24.02
CA VAL A 862 23.46 16.07 -23.38
C VAL A 862 24.75 16.82 -23.68
N GLU A 863 24.64 18.01 -24.25
CA GLU A 863 25.75 18.91 -24.52
C GLU A 863 25.72 20.13 -23.59
N VAL A 864 26.89 20.54 -23.13
CA VAL A 864 27.06 21.76 -22.34
C VAL A 864 28.00 22.69 -23.08
N TYR A 865 27.61 23.96 -23.19
CA TYR A 865 28.37 25.02 -23.85
C TYR A 865 28.63 26.17 -22.85
N ASP A 866 29.88 26.64 -22.79
CA ASP A 866 30.31 27.77 -21.97
C ASP A 866 30.09 29.08 -22.74
N GLY A 867 28.84 29.52 -22.79
CA GLY A 867 28.38 30.70 -23.51
C GLY A 867 26.90 30.63 -23.86
N ALA A 868 26.42 31.62 -24.61
CA ALA A 868 25.03 31.68 -25.09
C ALA A 868 24.79 30.94 -26.40
N GLU A 869 25.84 30.69 -27.19
CA GLU A 869 25.75 30.13 -28.55
C GLU A 869 26.39 28.76 -28.62
N ALA A 870 25.77 27.84 -29.37
CA ALA A 870 26.30 26.50 -29.62
C ALA A 870 27.40 26.55 -30.69
N THR A 871 28.62 26.92 -30.28
CA THR A 871 29.81 26.91 -31.14
C THR A 871 30.81 25.85 -30.71
N GLN A 872 31.61 25.33 -31.64
CA GLN A 872 32.65 24.35 -31.36
C GLN A 872 33.69 24.86 -30.33
N GLU A 873 33.90 26.17 -30.25
CA GLU A 873 34.83 26.79 -29.30
C GLU A 873 34.25 26.88 -27.88
N SER A 874 32.92 26.95 -27.76
CA SER A 874 32.21 26.99 -26.49
C SER A 874 31.82 25.61 -25.94
N LEU A 875 31.90 24.54 -26.74
CA LEU A 875 31.53 23.19 -26.30
C LEU A 875 32.42 22.72 -25.15
N VAL A 876 31.80 22.50 -23.99
CA VAL A 876 32.43 21.94 -22.78
C VAL A 876 32.54 20.43 -22.92
N GLY A 877 31.46 19.77 -23.38
CA GLY A 877 31.44 18.33 -23.60
C GLY A 877 30.07 17.82 -24.01
N ARG A 878 30.09 16.60 -24.57
CA ARG A 878 28.92 15.78 -24.90
C ARG A 878 28.91 14.56 -23.97
N PHE A 879 27.75 14.27 -23.38
CA PHE A 879 27.58 13.29 -22.31
C PHE A 879 26.38 12.37 -22.61
N CYS A 880 26.53 11.07 -22.36
CA CYS A 880 25.49 10.04 -22.46
C CYS A 880 25.81 8.90 -21.47
N GLY A 881 24.91 7.93 -21.30
CA GLY A 881 25.04 6.84 -20.32
C GLY A 881 24.56 7.17 -18.90
N ASP A 882 25.00 6.38 -17.93
CA ASP A 882 24.54 6.38 -16.53
C ASP A 882 25.46 7.14 -15.55
N THR A 883 26.56 7.69 -16.06
CA THR A 883 27.59 8.33 -15.25
C THR A 883 27.47 9.85 -15.35
N ALA A 884 27.15 10.49 -14.23
CA ALA A 884 27.00 11.94 -14.15
C ALA A 884 28.32 12.68 -14.47
N PRO A 885 28.30 13.75 -15.30
CA PRO A 885 29.47 14.57 -15.58
C PRO A 885 30.05 15.25 -14.32
N GLU A 886 31.35 15.58 -14.36
CA GLU A 886 31.95 16.46 -13.35
C GLU A 886 31.25 17.83 -13.28
N ILE A 887 31.39 18.50 -12.15
CA ILE A 887 30.79 19.83 -11.93
C ILE A 887 31.37 20.84 -12.92
N ILE A 888 30.50 21.48 -13.71
CA ILE A 888 30.89 22.47 -14.72
C ILE A 888 30.63 23.87 -14.18
N THR A 889 31.59 24.77 -14.38
CA THR A 889 31.46 26.20 -14.02
C THR A 889 31.86 27.04 -15.22
N SER A 890 30.97 27.93 -15.64
CA SER A 890 31.19 28.79 -16.81
C SER A 890 32.30 29.82 -16.58
N THR A 891 32.99 30.19 -17.66
CA THR A 891 33.94 31.31 -17.69
C THR A 891 33.22 32.65 -17.89
N GLY A 892 32.07 32.62 -18.58
CA GLY A 892 31.19 33.77 -18.79
C GLY A 892 29.95 33.78 -17.86
N PRO A 893 29.06 34.78 -18.02
CA PRO A 893 27.80 34.87 -17.28
C PRO A 893 26.72 33.92 -17.81
N GLU A 894 26.95 33.20 -18.90
CA GLU A 894 25.96 32.36 -19.57
C GLU A 894 26.50 30.95 -19.80
N LEU A 895 25.61 29.97 -19.75
CA LEU A 895 25.85 28.56 -20.04
C LEU A 895 24.64 28.01 -20.79
N LEU A 896 24.88 27.27 -21.86
CA LEU A 896 23.83 26.65 -22.67
C LEU A 896 23.90 25.13 -22.51
N LEU A 897 22.76 24.53 -22.19
CA LEU A 897 22.58 23.08 -22.03
C LEU A 897 21.62 22.60 -23.12
N ILE A 898 22.01 21.58 -23.89
CA ILE A 898 21.18 20.99 -24.94
C ILE A 898 21.01 19.50 -24.64
N MET A 899 19.79 18.99 -24.76
CA MET A 899 19.49 17.56 -24.79
C MET A 899 18.86 17.23 -26.14
N HIS A 900 19.37 16.19 -26.78
CA HIS A 900 18.86 15.65 -28.03
C HIS A 900 18.49 14.19 -27.79
N THR A 901 17.30 13.77 -28.24
CA THR A 901 16.88 12.36 -28.22
C THR A 901 16.43 11.88 -29.59
N ASP A 902 16.66 10.61 -29.88
CA ASP A 902 16.26 9.97 -31.13
C ASP A 902 14.88 9.27 -31.02
N ASN A 903 14.57 8.34 -31.93
CA ASN A 903 13.29 7.64 -31.96
C ASN A 903 13.30 6.25 -31.27
N ALA A 904 14.39 5.88 -30.62
CA ALA A 904 14.62 4.59 -29.97
C ALA A 904 14.98 4.78 -28.48
N GLU A 905 15.05 3.67 -27.76
CA GLU A 905 15.59 3.51 -26.39
C GLU A 905 15.56 4.73 -25.45
N GLU A 906 14.45 4.95 -24.75
CA GLU A 906 14.40 5.99 -23.71
C GLU A 906 14.94 5.50 -22.36
N GLU A 907 15.60 6.37 -21.61
CA GLU A 907 16.06 6.12 -20.25
C GLU A 907 15.43 7.08 -19.23
N LYS A 908 15.85 6.99 -17.95
CA LYS A 908 15.28 7.81 -16.87
C LYS A 908 15.54 9.31 -17.04
N GLY A 909 16.58 9.70 -17.77
CA GLY A 909 16.98 11.08 -18.01
C GLY A 909 17.88 11.68 -16.92
N PHE A 910 17.84 12.99 -16.75
CA PHE A 910 18.72 13.69 -15.80
C PHE A 910 18.03 14.76 -14.97
N VAL A 911 18.65 15.08 -13.83
CA VAL A 911 18.39 16.31 -13.05
C VAL A 911 19.69 17.08 -12.92
N ALA A 912 19.67 18.33 -13.34
CA ALA A 912 20.80 19.24 -13.21
C ALA A 912 20.47 20.39 -12.24
N GLU A 913 21.27 20.53 -11.20
CA GLU A 913 21.24 21.69 -10.30
C GLU A 913 22.12 22.81 -10.87
N TYR A 914 21.59 24.03 -10.97
CA TYR A 914 22.34 25.21 -11.39
C TYR A 914 22.28 26.31 -10.33
N ARG A 915 23.38 27.07 -10.18
CA ARG A 915 23.45 28.23 -9.27
C ARG A 915 24.54 29.20 -9.68
N GLU A 916 24.47 30.41 -9.14
CA GLU A 916 25.46 31.45 -9.34
C GLU A 916 26.76 31.16 -8.58
N SER A 917 27.90 31.21 -9.26
CA SER A 917 29.23 30.90 -8.74
C SER A 917 30.27 31.95 -9.17
N SER A 918 31.45 31.94 -8.55
CA SER A 918 32.62 32.62 -9.12
C SER A 918 32.96 32.01 -10.48
N ARG A 919 33.33 32.86 -11.45
CA ARG A 919 33.74 32.42 -12.78
C ARG A 919 34.95 31.48 -12.72
N SER A 920 35.00 30.51 -13.62
CA SER A 920 36.19 29.69 -13.80
C SER A 920 37.33 30.50 -14.45
N SER A 921 38.58 30.27 -14.02
CA SER A 921 39.77 30.87 -14.64
C SER A 921 40.21 30.17 -15.94
N THR A 922 39.65 28.99 -16.22
CA THR A 922 40.04 28.14 -17.34
C THR A 922 38.84 27.35 -17.84
N ALA A 923 38.65 27.28 -19.16
CA ALA A 923 37.64 26.41 -19.77
C ALA A 923 38.12 24.95 -19.68
N LYS A 924 37.53 24.14 -18.80
CA LYS A 924 37.74 22.69 -18.80
C LYS A 924 36.96 22.10 -19.98
N ARG A 925 37.64 21.61 -21.02
CA ARG A 925 37.02 20.92 -22.14
C ARG A 925 37.18 19.41 -21.96
N THR A 926 36.06 18.70 -21.94
CA THR A 926 36.01 17.23 -21.88
C THR A 926 35.45 16.74 -23.20
N TYR A 927 36.33 16.25 -24.08
CA TYR A 927 35.92 15.65 -25.34
C TYR A 927 35.44 14.21 -25.08
N VAL A 928 34.11 14.01 -25.13
CA VAL A 928 33.37 12.74 -24.98
C VAL A 928 33.77 11.92 -23.74
N SER A 929 32.95 12.00 -22.69
CA SER A 929 33.16 11.24 -21.46
C SER A 929 32.67 9.80 -21.61
N ARG A 930 33.60 8.84 -21.83
CA ARG A 930 33.40 7.38 -21.71
C ARG A 930 33.76 6.92 -20.30
N THR A 931 33.02 5.94 -19.72
CA THR A 931 33.50 4.84 -18.82
C THR A 931 32.32 4.23 -18.05
N ARG A 932 32.18 2.94 -17.72
CA ARG A 932 32.88 1.65 -17.97
C ARG A 932 31.88 0.57 -17.49
N HIS A 933 31.46 -0.40 -18.31
CA HIS A 933 30.92 -1.65 -17.76
C HIS A 933 32.07 -2.51 -17.26
N HIS A 934 32.18 -2.66 -15.94
CA HIS A 934 32.96 -3.74 -15.34
C HIS A 934 31.98 -4.89 -15.08
N ASN A 935 31.96 -5.87 -15.98
CA ASN A 935 31.28 -7.13 -15.76
C ASN A 935 32.34 -8.15 -15.34
N PRO A 936 32.40 -8.59 -14.06
CA PRO A 936 33.29 -9.67 -13.66
C PRO A 936 32.52 -10.97 -13.86
N LEU A 937 32.59 -11.57 -15.05
CA LEU A 937 32.27 -12.99 -15.33
C LEU A 937 32.32 -13.20 -16.85
N GLU A 938 33.51 -13.41 -17.39
CA GLU A 938 33.67 -14.24 -18.59
C GLU A 938 35.11 -14.79 -18.59
N GLU A 939 35.20 -16.10 -18.40
CA GLU A 939 36.46 -16.86 -18.46
C GLU A 939 37.05 -16.79 -19.88
N PRO A 940 38.39 -16.74 -20.02
CA PRO A 940 39.02 -16.79 -21.32
C PRO A 940 39.04 -18.22 -21.84
N ILE A 941 38.37 -18.46 -22.97
CA ILE A 941 38.58 -19.65 -23.80
C ILE A 941 40.02 -19.60 -24.34
N HIS A 942 40.91 -20.38 -23.73
CA HIS A 942 42.23 -20.68 -24.25
C HIS A 942 42.10 -21.69 -25.41
N ASP A 943 42.26 -21.24 -26.65
CA ASP A 943 42.68 -22.11 -27.76
C ASP A 943 44.22 -22.15 -27.81
N ARG A 944 44.77 -23.33 -27.55
CA ARG A 944 46.20 -23.64 -27.64
C ARG A 944 46.57 -23.94 -29.09
N ARG A 945 47.43 -23.11 -29.67
CA ARG A 945 48.42 -23.58 -30.66
C ARG A 945 49.83 -23.49 -30.05
N ARG A 946 50.49 -24.66 -30.00
CA ARG A 946 51.94 -24.96 -30.20
C ARG A 946 52.93 -23.91 -29.68
N GLU A 947 53.85 -24.18 -28.76
CA GLU A 947 54.81 -25.29 -28.57
C GLU A 947 55.24 -25.37 -27.10
#